data_AF-A0A543KBF3-F1
#
_entry.id   AF-A0A543KBF3-F1
#
_cell.length_a   1.000
_cell.length_b   1.000
_cell.length_c   1.000
_cell.angle_alpha   90.00
_cell.angle_beta   90.00
_cell.angle_gamma   90.00
#
_symmetry.space_group_name_H-M   'P 1'
#
loop_
_entity.id
_entity.type
_entity.pdbx_description
1 polymer ?
#
loop_
_entity_poly.entity_id
_entity_poly.type
_entity_poly.pdbx_seq_one_letter_code
_entity_poly.pdbx_strand_id
1 'polypeptide(L)'
;MPEFQQQYTLWDEFLTVWPASRLASMTIDEYTQAGSQDSFTYWIESRLDKMGSIWGGSAFKFGVFSRKSTESKQSDAKLSYSDDYGWYSTLGDTADEAFEKVRGHVVQVAQLASAGDLDAIEAFEHLGEAFKWKIAFHYQNRQSPVLVHIFKRNWLATFLGDTAKSNMAALQNSVIAKRPSDLGILEFSQEVWEAVSKKLIKVWKLSHGVGDFAQSEWESFLEKNLGVMHGETRKGQGRDFQKAEVGSLFYLCHGNEEVVLVGQFTSEAEACEKGDGWLQRHYRVLKKAIKDGKYEGSQKGWTPNYRSTFKLVGIHDLPEFEATLLQPFFDMDLAELAALSGVPIVPNNLGNDQEPSFAAVPAKVLASAPVAACINRIYYGPPGTGKTHTLTQLLKSYYEQEVESISAEEWRNQVIAEKIGALTWWEGLAAALYDLGGKAKVPELAKHRFIQAIADAKSRVSGINQTLWGTLQDHTVLGSTTVNVKQRLGSAIFDKSADSIWRFAGNWDEIGAELRDLVDELKAGPKDDATVQRYSFVTFHQSYGYEEFVEGLRPVLAGDAEEGEVAYEIRPGAFKELCRKARQAPDQRWAMVIDEINRGNISKIFGEMITLIEGDKRDRLDGTPPSVEVTLAYSGEKFSVPANVDIIGTMNTADRSLALLDTALRRRFDFVPLMPDTRAEKVPAELDSAPLAGLVVKTEAGVIDVRLMLERINDRIEALYDRDHCIGHAYFTGLAKVQNEADRFGVLAAIFRNRILPLMEEYFFEDWRKIRLVLADNQKANAADQFIRETADHDQDLSELFGNDHGLDSYATRQRYSLQESAFTQPMAYIGIYQRNS
;
A
#
# COMPACT_ATOMS: atom_id res chain seq x y z
N MET A 1 3.30 32.23 8.52
CA MET A 1 4.42 32.59 9.43
C MET A 1 4.85 31.45 10.37
N PRO A 2 3.97 30.69 11.05
CA PRO A 2 4.42 29.59 11.94
C PRO A 2 5.07 28.41 11.21
N GLU A 3 4.62 28.13 9.98
CA GLU A 3 5.08 26.96 9.21
C GLU A 3 6.52 27.08 8.70
N PHE A 4 6.92 28.24 8.17
CA PHE A 4 8.31 28.45 7.71
C PHE A 4 9.30 28.48 8.89
N GLN A 5 8.89 29.02 10.04
CA GLN A 5 9.73 28.98 11.24
C GLN A 5 10.06 27.55 11.66
N GLN A 6 9.08 26.64 11.61
CA GLN A 6 9.32 25.21 11.85
C GLN A 6 10.27 24.59 10.83
N GLN A 7 10.16 24.95 9.54
CA GLN A 7 11.07 24.46 8.50
C GLN A 7 12.51 24.97 8.71
N TYR A 8 12.68 26.23 9.09
CA TYR A 8 14.00 26.77 9.45
C TYR A 8 14.58 26.05 10.67
N THR A 9 13.77 25.79 11.71
CA THR A 9 14.21 25.01 12.88
C THR A 9 14.61 23.58 12.50
N LEU A 10 13.86 22.92 11.62
CA LEU A 10 14.20 21.58 11.14
C LEU A 10 15.50 21.58 10.31
N TRP A 11 15.72 22.63 9.53
CA TRP A 11 16.98 22.81 8.80
C TRP A 11 18.16 23.06 9.77
N ASP A 12 17.96 23.83 10.85
CA ASP A 12 18.97 24.00 11.91
C ASP A 12 19.29 22.66 12.59
N GLU A 13 18.28 21.85 12.89
CA GLU A 13 18.43 20.51 13.45
C GLU A 13 19.26 19.63 12.50
N PHE A 14 18.92 19.62 11.21
CA PHE A 14 19.70 18.89 10.20
C PHE A 14 21.16 19.30 10.17
N LEU A 15 21.48 20.60 10.16
CA LEU A 15 22.86 21.09 10.14
C LEU A 15 23.60 20.85 11.47
N THR A 16 22.85 20.68 12.57
CA THR A 16 23.41 20.28 13.87
C THR A 16 23.79 18.79 13.89
N VAL A 17 22.94 17.94 13.31
CA VAL A 17 23.20 16.50 13.20
C VAL A 17 24.26 16.22 12.13
N TRP A 18 24.20 16.90 10.99
CA TRP A 18 25.08 16.72 9.82
C TRP A 18 25.81 18.02 9.47
N PRO A 19 26.69 18.55 10.33
CA PRO A 19 27.51 19.70 9.97
C PRO A 19 28.49 19.31 8.86
N ALA A 20 28.89 20.28 8.02
CA ALA A 20 29.81 20.02 6.90
C ALA A 20 31.14 19.38 7.35
N SER A 21 31.59 19.67 8.58
CA SER A 21 32.77 19.07 9.20
C SER A 21 32.62 17.57 9.52
N ARG A 22 31.39 17.08 9.74
CA ARG A 22 31.11 15.65 10.01
C ARG A 22 31.01 14.83 8.72
N LEU A 23 30.72 15.44 7.58
CA LEU A 23 30.50 14.72 6.32
C LEU A 23 31.71 13.88 5.88
N ALA A 24 32.94 14.31 6.21
CA ALA A 24 34.14 13.56 5.83
C ALA A 24 34.37 12.30 6.69
N SER A 25 33.75 12.22 7.87
CA SER A 25 33.93 11.11 8.81
C SER A 25 32.70 10.20 8.94
N MET A 26 31.64 10.44 8.16
CA MET A 26 30.44 9.59 8.22
C MET A 26 30.75 8.15 7.81
N THR A 27 30.15 7.18 8.49
CA THR A 27 30.19 5.77 8.11
C THR A 27 29.10 5.42 7.09
N ILE A 28 29.19 4.24 6.46
CA ILE A 28 28.20 3.82 5.46
C ILE A 28 26.80 3.66 6.07
N ASP A 29 26.69 3.17 7.30
CA ASP A 29 25.42 3.06 8.05
C ASP A 29 24.85 4.44 8.41
N GLU A 30 25.72 5.35 8.83
CA GLU A 30 25.37 6.74 9.08
C GLU A 30 24.88 7.44 7.80
N TYR A 31 25.44 7.08 6.65
CA TYR A 31 25.02 7.59 5.36
C TYR A 31 23.68 7.00 4.88
N THR A 32 23.55 5.68 4.93
CA THR A 32 22.39 4.94 4.46
C THR A 32 22.22 3.64 5.25
N GLN A 33 21.10 3.52 5.96
CA GLN A 33 20.77 2.31 6.69
C GLN A 33 19.29 2.01 6.60
N ALA A 34 18.98 0.83 6.08
CA ALA A 34 17.63 0.30 5.95
C ALA A 34 16.86 0.34 7.29
N GLY A 35 15.82 1.17 7.36
CA GLY A 35 14.97 1.29 8.55
C GLY A 35 15.44 2.30 9.59
N SER A 36 16.62 2.91 9.41
CA SER A 36 17.07 4.03 10.21
C SER A 36 16.38 5.33 9.78
N GLN A 37 15.84 6.07 10.74
CA GLN A 37 15.27 7.40 10.53
C GLN A 37 16.29 8.54 10.75
N ASP A 38 17.55 8.18 11.01
CA ASP A 38 18.61 9.12 11.37
C ASP A 38 19.78 9.12 10.37
N SER A 39 19.76 8.24 9.35
CA SER A 39 20.77 8.23 8.29
C SER A 39 20.72 9.50 7.42
N PHE A 40 21.87 9.92 6.88
CA PHE A 40 22.00 11.12 6.06
C PHE A 40 21.05 11.10 4.85
N THR A 41 20.96 9.97 4.13
CA THR A 41 20.05 9.80 2.99
C THR A 41 18.57 9.90 3.39
N TYR A 42 18.18 9.36 4.55
CA TYR A 42 16.82 9.52 5.09
C TYR A 42 16.51 10.98 5.48
N TRP A 43 17.46 11.68 6.09
CA TRP A 43 17.31 13.11 6.37
C TRP A 43 17.06 13.91 5.10
N ILE A 44 17.90 13.71 4.08
CA ILE A 44 17.80 14.41 2.79
C ILE A 44 16.51 14.03 2.04
N GLU A 45 16.09 12.77 2.01
CA GLU A 45 14.90 12.37 1.25
C GLU A 45 13.59 12.59 1.99
N SER A 46 13.51 12.17 3.26
CA SER A 46 12.26 12.04 4.01
C SER A 46 12.01 13.18 5.00
N ARG A 47 12.96 13.46 5.92
CA ARG A 47 12.74 14.50 6.95
C ARG A 47 12.69 15.90 6.32
N LEU A 48 13.54 16.19 5.35
CA LEU A 48 13.62 17.48 4.68
C LEU A 48 12.73 17.58 3.42
N ASP A 49 11.66 16.77 3.33
CA ASP A 49 10.79 16.70 2.14
C ASP A 49 10.11 18.04 1.81
N LYS A 50 9.66 18.79 2.83
CA LYS A 50 9.03 20.11 2.66
C LYS A 50 9.99 21.19 2.11
N MET A 51 11.30 20.93 2.08
CA MET A 51 12.33 21.83 1.52
C MET A 51 12.91 21.24 0.22
N GLY A 52 12.02 20.87 -0.68
CA GLY A 52 12.32 20.32 -2.00
C GLY A 52 12.30 18.80 -2.03
N SER A 53 11.13 18.24 -2.36
CA SER A 53 10.96 16.78 -2.46
C SER A 53 11.83 16.17 -3.55
N ILE A 54 12.49 15.05 -3.23
CA ILE A 54 13.22 14.22 -4.19
C ILE A 54 12.69 12.78 -4.22
N TRP A 55 11.47 12.56 -3.71
CA TRP A 55 10.80 11.27 -3.72
C TRP A 55 10.54 10.79 -5.15
N GLY A 56 10.62 9.47 -5.33
CA GLY A 56 10.53 8.81 -6.63
C GLY A 56 11.90 8.62 -7.30
N GLY A 57 11.90 7.84 -8.39
CA GLY A 57 13.12 7.41 -9.06
C GLY A 57 13.86 6.30 -8.33
N SER A 58 14.99 5.87 -8.90
CA SER A 58 15.80 4.77 -8.38
C SER A 58 16.60 5.17 -7.14
N ALA A 59 16.71 4.28 -6.15
CA ALA A 59 17.56 4.46 -4.96
C ALA A 59 19.04 4.65 -5.31
N PHE A 60 19.46 4.20 -6.50
CA PHE A 60 20.80 4.46 -7.04
C PHE A 60 21.12 5.95 -7.23
N LYS A 61 20.14 6.87 -7.15
CA LYS A 61 20.40 8.32 -7.12
C LYS A 61 21.32 8.76 -5.96
N PHE A 62 21.39 7.96 -4.89
CA PHE A 62 22.31 8.15 -3.77
C PHE A 62 23.73 7.61 -4.04
N GLY A 63 23.97 6.95 -5.17
CA GLY A 63 25.25 6.33 -5.49
C GLY A 63 25.46 4.98 -4.79
N VAL A 64 25.30 4.94 -3.46
CA VAL A 64 25.22 3.72 -2.64
C VAL A 64 24.01 3.80 -1.71
N PHE A 65 23.31 2.70 -1.49
CA PHE A 65 22.14 2.65 -0.60
C PHE A 65 22.01 1.31 0.10
N SER A 66 21.45 1.32 1.31
CA SER A 66 21.18 0.10 2.08
C SER A 66 19.90 -0.60 1.61
N ARG A 67 19.93 -1.93 1.57
CA ARG A 67 18.86 -2.82 1.12
C ARG A 67 18.24 -3.52 2.33
N LYS A 68 16.91 -3.69 2.31
CA LYS A 68 16.16 -4.47 3.33
C LYS A 68 15.98 -5.95 3.00
N SER A 69 16.38 -6.38 1.80
CA SER A 69 16.02 -7.68 1.23
C SER A 69 17.14 -8.70 1.45
N THR A 70 16.80 -9.84 2.07
CA THR A 70 17.67 -11.01 2.28
C THR A 70 17.83 -11.89 1.04
N GLU A 71 17.33 -11.45 -0.12
CA GLU A 71 17.50 -12.18 -1.38
C GLU A 71 18.80 -11.77 -2.08
N SER A 72 19.63 -12.77 -2.38
CA SER A 72 20.86 -12.58 -3.15
C SER A 72 20.51 -12.02 -4.53
N LYS A 73 20.96 -10.80 -4.83
CA LYS A 73 20.89 -10.22 -6.18
C LYS A 73 22.24 -10.35 -6.85
N GLN A 74 22.25 -10.80 -8.10
CA GLN A 74 23.47 -10.84 -8.90
C GLN A 74 23.82 -9.43 -9.38
N SER A 75 25.09 -9.06 -9.22
CA SER A 75 25.69 -7.87 -9.82
C SER A 75 25.77 -8.01 -11.34
N ASP A 76 25.61 -6.89 -12.05
CA ASP A 76 25.82 -6.78 -13.49
C ASP A 76 26.90 -5.73 -13.82
N ALA A 77 27.09 -5.46 -15.11
CA ALA A 77 28.12 -4.52 -15.58
C ALA A 77 27.90 -3.05 -15.12
N LYS A 78 26.69 -2.70 -14.68
CA LYS A 78 26.27 -1.35 -14.31
C LYS A 78 25.94 -1.21 -12.82
N LEU A 79 25.35 -2.24 -12.21
CA LEU A 79 24.88 -2.25 -10.83
C LEU A 79 25.52 -3.40 -10.06
N SER A 80 26.12 -3.06 -8.92
CA SER A 80 26.68 -4.02 -7.98
C SER A 80 25.84 -4.11 -6.71
N TYR A 81 25.80 -5.31 -6.14
CA TYR A 81 25.03 -5.62 -4.94
C TYR A 81 25.87 -6.43 -3.95
N SER A 82 25.68 -6.16 -2.67
CA SER A 82 25.97 -7.06 -1.56
C SER A 82 24.66 -7.46 -0.88
N ASP A 83 24.74 -8.26 0.18
CA ASP A 83 23.56 -8.63 0.98
C ASP A 83 22.86 -7.37 1.52
N ASP A 84 23.65 -6.41 2.01
CA ASP A 84 23.13 -5.24 2.72
C ASP A 84 23.07 -3.94 1.88
N TYR A 85 23.75 -3.87 0.73
CA TYR A 85 23.86 -2.62 -0.05
C TYR A 85 23.75 -2.83 -1.57
N GLY A 86 23.39 -1.76 -2.28
CA GLY A 86 23.48 -1.65 -3.73
C GLY A 86 24.19 -0.37 -4.15
N TRP A 87 25.01 -0.43 -5.20
CA TRP A 87 25.77 0.73 -5.72
C TRP A 87 26.07 0.62 -7.22
N TYR A 88 26.42 1.73 -7.87
CA TYR A 88 26.89 1.67 -9.25
C TYR A 88 28.25 0.97 -9.34
N SER A 89 28.42 0.00 -10.23
CA SER A 89 29.67 -0.76 -10.38
C SER A 89 30.88 0.13 -10.70
N THR A 90 30.65 1.32 -11.28
CA THR A 90 31.70 2.32 -11.55
C THR A 90 32.28 2.97 -10.29
N LEU A 91 31.59 2.89 -9.15
CA LEU A 91 32.01 3.51 -7.89
C LEU A 91 32.97 2.63 -7.09
N GLY A 92 33.02 1.31 -7.32
CA GLY A 92 33.95 0.43 -6.63
C GLY A 92 33.52 -1.03 -6.71
N ASP A 93 34.43 -1.93 -6.33
CA ASP A 93 34.17 -3.37 -6.34
C ASP A 93 33.39 -3.81 -5.09
N THR A 94 33.42 -2.98 -4.03
CA THR A 94 32.70 -3.21 -2.77
C THR A 94 31.83 -2.00 -2.39
N ALA A 95 30.85 -2.24 -1.50
CA ALA A 95 29.98 -1.19 -0.96
C ALA A 95 30.78 -0.10 -0.23
N ASP A 96 31.81 -0.48 0.55
CA ASP A 96 32.67 0.45 1.27
C ASP A 96 33.50 1.32 0.32
N GLU A 97 34.08 0.74 -0.73
CA GLU A 97 34.81 1.52 -1.75
C GLU A 97 33.90 2.49 -2.51
N ALA A 98 32.70 2.04 -2.86
CA ALA A 98 31.70 2.88 -3.51
C ALA A 98 31.27 4.02 -2.58
N PHE A 99 31.04 3.71 -1.30
CA PHE A 99 30.69 4.68 -0.29
C PHE A 99 31.80 5.71 -0.05
N GLU A 100 33.06 5.31 0.03
CA GLU A 100 34.18 6.23 0.18
C GLU A 100 34.20 7.31 -0.93
N LYS A 101 33.95 6.91 -2.18
CA LYS A 101 33.83 7.85 -3.30
C LYS A 101 32.58 8.74 -3.17
N VAL A 102 31.42 8.15 -2.87
CA VAL A 102 30.16 8.89 -2.69
C VAL A 102 30.26 9.90 -1.55
N ARG A 103 30.88 9.55 -0.42
CA ARG A 103 31.15 10.45 0.70
C ARG A 103 32.01 11.62 0.25
N GLY A 104 33.09 11.34 -0.50
CA GLY A 104 33.91 12.38 -1.12
C GLY A 104 33.10 13.33 -2.01
N HIS A 105 32.19 12.80 -2.83
CA HIS A 105 31.32 13.60 -3.69
C HIS A 105 30.35 14.48 -2.87
N VAL A 106 29.72 13.94 -1.83
CA VAL A 106 28.81 14.68 -0.93
C VAL A 106 29.55 15.84 -0.25
N VAL A 107 30.77 15.58 0.26
CA VAL A 107 31.63 16.61 0.86
C VAL A 107 31.97 17.71 -0.15
N GLN A 108 32.36 17.35 -1.38
CA GLN A 108 32.69 18.32 -2.43
C GLN A 108 31.47 19.19 -2.79
N VAL A 109 30.29 18.60 -3.01
CA VAL A 109 29.07 19.37 -3.32
C VAL A 109 28.70 20.30 -2.16
N ALA A 110 28.80 19.86 -0.91
CA ALA A 110 28.55 20.71 0.25
C ALA A 110 29.54 21.89 0.35
N GLN A 111 30.82 21.66 0.05
CA GLN A 111 31.85 22.72 0.01
C GLN A 111 31.57 23.72 -1.11
N LEU A 112 31.30 23.26 -2.33
CA LEU A 112 30.95 24.13 -3.46
C LEU A 112 29.70 24.97 -3.17
N ALA A 113 28.69 24.37 -2.56
CA ALA A 113 27.47 25.06 -2.16
C ALA A 113 27.71 26.12 -1.09
N SER A 114 28.56 25.84 -0.11
CA SER A 114 28.95 26.82 0.91
C SER A 114 29.72 28.02 0.33
N ALA A 115 30.47 27.81 -0.75
CA ALA A 115 31.16 28.84 -1.51
C ALA A 115 30.24 29.59 -2.50
N GLY A 116 29.04 29.06 -2.77
CA GLY A 116 28.08 29.60 -3.72
C GLY A 116 28.42 29.35 -5.19
N ASP A 117 29.27 28.36 -5.49
CA ASP A 117 29.74 28.06 -6.85
C ASP A 117 28.79 27.10 -7.59
N LEU A 118 27.71 27.65 -8.15
CA LEU A 118 26.71 26.85 -8.86
C LEU A 118 27.23 26.24 -10.16
N ASP A 119 28.19 26.87 -10.83
CA ASP A 119 28.75 26.37 -12.10
C ASP A 119 29.59 25.11 -11.85
N ALA A 120 30.37 25.09 -10.77
CA ALA A 120 31.06 23.89 -10.33
C ALA A 120 30.10 22.75 -9.91
N ILE A 121 28.95 23.09 -9.30
CA ILE A 121 27.91 22.10 -8.95
C ILE A 121 27.21 21.57 -10.21
N GLU A 122 26.93 22.41 -11.20
CA GLU A 122 26.37 21.97 -12.49
C GLU A 122 27.30 20.97 -13.16
N ALA A 123 28.59 21.29 -13.26
CA ALA A 123 29.62 20.44 -13.87
C ALA A 123 29.90 19.14 -13.09
N PHE A 124 29.33 18.98 -11.90
CA PHE A 124 29.52 17.80 -11.06
C PHE A 124 28.56 16.67 -11.47
N GLU A 125 29.09 15.63 -12.12
CA GLU A 125 28.29 14.54 -12.72
C GLU A 125 28.24 13.26 -11.87
N HIS A 126 28.94 13.22 -10.73
CA HIS A 126 29.15 11.96 -9.98
C HIS A 126 28.10 11.66 -8.90
N LEU A 127 27.00 12.42 -8.85
CA LEU A 127 25.85 12.20 -7.97
C LEU A 127 24.55 12.38 -8.77
N GLY A 128 23.47 11.72 -8.35
CA GLY A 128 22.17 11.88 -8.97
C GLY A 128 21.71 13.34 -8.93
N GLU A 129 21.19 13.84 -10.05
CA GLU A 129 20.94 15.28 -10.28
C GLU A 129 20.12 15.94 -9.16
N ALA A 130 18.96 15.36 -8.82
CA ALA A 130 18.10 15.90 -7.76
C ALA A 130 18.74 15.81 -6.36
N PHE A 131 19.53 14.76 -6.10
CA PHE A 131 20.23 14.56 -4.84
C PHE A 131 21.37 15.59 -4.67
N LYS A 132 22.15 15.80 -5.73
CA LYS A 132 23.20 16.83 -5.83
C LYS A 132 22.65 18.22 -5.50
N TRP A 133 21.60 18.65 -6.19
CA TRP A 133 21.01 19.98 -5.98
C TRP A 133 20.34 20.12 -4.62
N LYS A 134 19.78 19.04 -4.05
CA LYS A 134 19.22 19.06 -2.70
C LYS A 134 20.30 19.19 -1.63
N ILE A 135 21.42 18.49 -1.74
CA ILE A 135 22.58 18.69 -0.85
C ILE A 135 23.05 20.14 -0.95
N ALA A 136 23.22 20.64 -2.18
CA ALA A 136 23.65 22.01 -2.40
C ALA A 136 22.70 23.02 -1.70
N PHE A 137 21.39 22.81 -1.80
CA PHE A 137 20.41 23.68 -1.15
C PHE A 137 20.61 23.77 0.36
N HIS A 138 20.82 22.62 1.00
CA HIS A 138 20.90 22.56 2.46
C HIS A 138 22.24 23.03 3.02
N TYR A 139 23.33 22.98 2.24
CA TYR A 139 24.67 23.45 2.64
C TYR A 139 25.04 24.84 2.10
N GLN A 140 24.14 25.51 1.38
CA GLN A 140 24.37 26.88 0.93
C GLN A 140 24.51 27.86 2.10
N ASN A 141 25.18 28.99 1.86
CA ASN A 141 25.22 30.08 2.82
C ASN A 141 23.84 30.73 2.97
N ARG A 142 23.18 30.55 4.12
CA ARG A 142 21.82 31.09 4.36
C ARG A 142 21.77 32.62 4.45
N GLN A 143 22.88 33.27 4.80
CA GLN A 143 22.96 34.73 4.81
C GLN A 143 23.09 35.30 3.38
N SER A 144 23.53 34.48 2.42
CA SER A 144 23.65 34.84 1.01
C SER A 144 23.20 33.67 0.12
N PRO A 145 21.88 33.36 0.09
CA PRO A 145 21.37 32.19 -0.61
C PRO A 145 21.52 32.37 -2.12
N VAL A 146 21.96 31.31 -2.78
CA VAL A 146 22.22 31.27 -4.23
C VAL A 146 21.30 30.26 -4.95
N LEU A 147 20.51 29.47 -4.23
CA LEU A 147 19.56 28.55 -4.87
C LEU A 147 18.25 28.36 -4.10
N VAL A 148 17.16 28.15 -4.85
CA VAL A 148 15.83 27.81 -4.33
C VAL A 148 15.64 26.30 -4.22
N HIS A 149 14.72 25.83 -3.39
CA HIS A 149 14.46 24.39 -3.17
C HIS A 149 13.63 23.70 -4.28
N ILE A 150 13.82 24.14 -5.53
CA ILE A 150 13.18 23.59 -6.73
C ILE A 150 14.27 22.99 -7.63
N PHE A 151 14.33 21.67 -7.68
CA PHE A 151 15.41 20.92 -8.36
C PHE A 151 15.02 20.41 -9.76
N LYS A 152 13.99 21.02 -10.38
CA LYS A 152 13.50 20.65 -11.71
C LYS A 152 13.67 21.82 -12.69
N ARG A 153 14.43 21.60 -13.76
CA ARG A 153 14.78 22.63 -14.75
C ARG A 153 13.56 23.28 -15.41
N ASN A 154 12.58 22.47 -15.80
CA ASN A 154 11.35 22.96 -16.43
C ASN A 154 10.53 23.88 -15.51
N TRP A 155 10.55 23.67 -14.20
CA TRP A 155 9.86 24.54 -13.24
C TRP A 155 10.50 25.92 -13.17
N LEU A 156 11.83 25.97 -12.99
CA LEU A 156 12.57 27.23 -12.97
C LEU A 156 12.46 27.97 -14.32
N ALA A 157 12.57 27.26 -15.44
CA ALA A 157 12.40 27.84 -16.76
C ALA A 157 11.00 28.44 -16.94
N THR A 158 9.95 27.75 -16.47
CA THR A 158 8.56 28.25 -16.52
C THR A 158 8.37 29.51 -15.67
N PHE A 159 9.00 29.58 -14.50
CA PHE A 159 8.98 30.79 -13.66
C PHE A 159 9.58 31.99 -14.40
N LEU A 160 10.71 31.76 -15.07
CA LEU A 160 11.46 32.77 -15.82
C LEU A 160 10.82 33.14 -17.16
N GLY A 161 9.93 32.30 -17.70
CA GLY A 161 9.41 32.44 -19.07
C GLY A 161 10.42 32.01 -20.13
N ASP A 162 11.38 31.16 -19.76
CA ASP A 162 12.42 30.60 -20.64
C ASP A 162 11.95 29.26 -21.26
N THR A 163 12.39 28.96 -22.48
CA THR A 163 12.04 27.77 -23.26
C THR A 163 12.98 26.58 -23.01
N ALA A 164 13.48 26.45 -21.78
CA ALA A 164 14.30 25.34 -21.26
C ALA A 164 15.70 25.14 -21.89
N LYS A 165 16.27 26.16 -22.55
CA LYS A 165 17.64 26.06 -23.12
C LYS A 165 18.74 26.23 -22.08
N SER A 166 18.45 26.90 -20.97
CA SER A 166 19.42 27.18 -19.90
C SER A 166 19.66 25.97 -19.00
N ASN A 167 20.89 25.82 -18.49
CA ASN A 167 21.29 24.77 -17.54
C ASN A 167 20.77 25.09 -16.11
N MET A 168 20.89 24.17 -15.14
CA MET A 168 20.28 24.38 -13.82
C MET A 168 20.92 25.56 -13.09
N ALA A 169 22.25 25.70 -13.10
CA ALA A 169 22.96 26.83 -12.50
C ALA A 169 22.46 28.20 -13.03
N ALA A 170 22.36 28.36 -14.35
CA ALA A 170 21.89 29.60 -14.96
C ALA A 170 20.43 29.92 -14.58
N LEU A 171 19.58 28.87 -14.51
CA LEU A 171 18.19 29.02 -14.09
C LEU A 171 18.10 29.43 -12.61
N GLN A 172 18.84 28.77 -11.72
CA GLN A 172 18.88 29.10 -10.28
C GLN A 172 19.35 30.54 -10.04
N ASN A 173 20.45 30.95 -10.67
CA ASN A 173 20.94 32.33 -10.62
C ASN A 173 19.88 33.34 -11.09
N SER A 174 19.19 33.04 -12.20
CA SER A 174 18.15 33.91 -12.74
C SER A 174 16.90 33.97 -11.87
N VAL A 175 16.53 32.87 -11.19
CA VAL A 175 15.41 32.85 -10.25
C VAL A 175 15.76 33.63 -8.98
N ILE A 176 16.94 33.40 -8.40
CA ILE A 176 17.40 34.09 -7.19
C ILE A 176 17.55 35.58 -7.40
N ALA A 177 17.97 36.03 -8.59
CA ALA A 177 18.02 37.45 -8.93
C ALA A 177 16.65 38.15 -8.86
N LYS A 178 15.54 37.39 -8.89
CA LYS A 178 14.18 37.91 -8.71
C LYS A 178 13.68 37.88 -7.25
N ARG A 179 14.49 37.40 -6.30
CA ARG A 179 14.13 37.34 -4.89
C ARG A 179 14.12 38.73 -4.25
N PRO A 180 13.02 39.16 -3.61
CA PRO A 180 13.00 40.36 -2.78
C PRO A 180 13.99 40.24 -1.60
N SER A 181 14.71 41.31 -1.26
CA SER A 181 15.75 41.24 -0.21
C SER A 181 15.22 40.99 1.20
N ASP A 182 13.94 41.31 1.44
CA ASP A 182 13.21 41.14 2.69
C ASP A 182 12.54 39.75 2.83
N LEU A 183 12.51 38.95 1.76
CA LEU A 183 11.85 37.64 1.76
C LEU A 183 12.84 36.51 1.98
N GLY A 184 12.57 35.62 2.94
CA GLY A 184 13.40 34.45 3.21
C GLY A 184 13.46 33.48 2.03
N ILE A 185 14.49 32.63 2.00
CA ILE A 185 14.71 31.71 0.87
C ILE A 185 13.62 30.63 0.76
N LEU A 186 13.07 30.16 1.89
CA LEU A 186 12.01 29.16 1.88
C LEU A 186 10.69 29.75 1.39
N GLU A 187 10.38 30.95 1.84
CA GLU A 187 9.22 31.73 1.44
C GLU A 187 9.28 32.08 -0.05
N PHE A 188 10.42 32.58 -0.53
CA PHE A 188 10.59 32.88 -1.95
C PHE A 188 10.52 31.62 -2.82
N SER A 189 11.10 30.51 -2.37
CA SER A 189 10.99 29.25 -3.09
C SER A 189 9.52 28.77 -3.19
N GLN A 190 8.72 28.99 -2.14
CA GLN A 190 7.28 28.73 -2.16
C GLN A 190 6.54 29.66 -3.15
N GLU A 191 6.86 30.95 -3.19
CA GLU A 191 6.28 31.88 -4.17
C GLU A 191 6.60 31.49 -5.61
N VAL A 192 7.85 31.07 -5.88
CA VAL A 192 8.25 30.54 -7.19
C VAL A 192 7.41 29.31 -7.54
N TRP A 193 7.23 28.40 -6.59
CA TRP A 193 6.42 27.20 -6.77
C TRP A 193 4.95 27.55 -7.07
N GLU A 194 4.34 28.47 -6.32
CA GLU A 194 2.95 28.90 -6.50
C GLU A 194 2.75 29.64 -7.83
N ALA A 195 3.69 30.52 -8.20
CA ALA A 195 3.67 31.26 -9.45
C ALA A 195 3.77 30.32 -10.67
N VAL A 196 4.60 29.29 -10.58
CA VAL A 196 4.72 28.26 -11.62
C VAL A 196 3.48 27.37 -11.65
N SER A 197 2.96 26.97 -10.50
CA SER A 197 1.75 26.14 -10.40
C SER A 197 0.55 26.83 -11.05
N LYS A 198 0.38 28.15 -10.84
CA LYS A 198 -0.65 28.95 -11.51
C LYS A 198 -0.45 29.03 -13.04
N LYS A 199 0.79 29.11 -13.51
CA LYS A 199 1.14 29.13 -14.94
C LYS A 199 1.00 27.77 -15.63
N LEU A 200 0.99 26.69 -14.86
CA LEU A 200 0.83 25.32 -15.35
C LEU A 200 -0.63 24.85 -15.35
N ILE A 201 -1.60 25.69 -14.94
CA ILE A 201 -3.04 25.39 -15.05
C ILE A 201 -3.41 25.34 -16.53
N LYS A 202 -3.72 24.14 -17.01
CA LYS A 202 -4.27 23.90 -18.35
C LYS A 202 -5.80 23.89 -18.28
N VAL A 203 -6.43 24.97 -18.75
CA VAL A 203 -7.90 25.05 -18.88
C VAL A 203 -8.30 24.98 -20.34
N TRP A 204 -9.25 24.10 -20.66
CA TRP A 204 -9.76 23.90 -22.00
C TRP A 204 -11.15 24.52 -22.18
N LYS A 205 -11.45 25.05 -23.37
CA LYS A 205 -12.83 25.24 -23.85
C LYS A 205 -13.35 23.90 -24.33
N LEU A 206 -14.56 23.51 -23.94
CA LEU A 206 -15.37 22.49 -24.61
C LEU A 206 -16.69 23.14 -25.06
N SER A 207 -17.03 23.03 -26.34
CA SER A 207 -18.26 23.60 -26.90
C SER A 207 -19.13 22.53 -27.51
N HIS A 208 -20.40 22.44 -27.07
CA HIS A 208 -21.43 21.68 -27.77
C HIS A 208 -22.17 22.64 -28.71
N GLY A 209 -21.76 22.68 -29.97
CA GLY A 209 -22.29 23.64 -30.94
C GLY A 209 -23.81 23.54 -31.10
N VAL A 210 -24.46 24.68 -31.31
CA VAL A 210 -25.93 24.83 -31.51
C VAL A 210 -26.49 24.04 -32.70
N GLY A 211 -25.64 23.64 -33.65
CA GLY A 211 -26.03 22.83 -34.81
C GLY A 211 -25.61 21.36 -34.73
N ASP A 212 -24.83 20.98 -33.71
CA ASP A 212 -24.26 19.65 -33.57
C ASP A 212 -25.12 18.74 -32.67
N PHE A 213 -25.98 19.35 -31.84
CA PHE A 213 -26.79 18.69 -30.83
C PHE A 213 -28.18 19.31 -30.71
N ALA A 214 -29.20 18.48 -30.53
CA ALA A 214 -30.53 18.93 -30.13
C ALA A 214 -30.57 19.31 -28.63
N GLN A 215 -31.52 20.14 -28.23
CA GLN A 215 -31.66 20.58 -26.83
C GLN A 215 -31.81 19.40 -25.85
N SER A 216 -32.56 18.36 -26.23
CA SER A 216 -32.71 17.14 -25.43
C SER A 216 -31.40 16.35 -25.29
N GLU A 217 -30.47 16.45 -26.24
CA GLU A 217 -29.16 15.82 -26.13
C GLU A 217 -28.27 16.57 -25.14
N TRP A 218 -28.30 17.91 -25.14
CA TRP A 218 -27.59 18.71 -24.14
C TRP A 218 -28.06 18.40 -22.72
N GLU A 219 -29.37 18.37 -22.50
CA GLU A 219 -29.95 18.04 -21.19
C GLU A 219 -29.49 16.64 -20.74
N SER A 220 -29.57 15.64 -21.61
CA SER A 220 -29.08 14.29 -21.33
C SER A 220 -27.58 14.26 -21.01
N PHE A 221 -26.74 15.04 -21.70
CA PHE A 221 -25.30 15.04 -21.42
C PHE A 221 -24.98 15.76 -20.12
N LEU A 222 -25.70 16.83 -19.78
CA LEU A 222 -25.54 17.53 -18.51
C LEU A 222 -25.98 16.64 -17.33
N GLU A 223 -27.09 15.91 -17.46
CA GLU A 223 -27.55 14.96 -16.44
C GLU A 223 -26.53 13.83 -16.20
N LYS A 224 -25.91 13.34 -17.27
CA LYS A 224 -24.90 12.27 -17.22
C LYS A 224 -23.47 12.78 -16.94
N ASN A 225 -23.28 14.10 -16.80
CA ASN A 225 -21.98 14.78 -16.71
C ASN A 225 -20.99 14.34 -17.81
N LEU A 226 -21.44 14.38 -19.07
CA LEU A 226 -20.69 13.95 -20.24
C LEU A 226 -20.26 15.14 -21.10
N GLY A 227 -18.96 15.23 -21.36
CA GLY A 227 -18.38 16.10 -22.37
C GLY A 227 -18.28 15.34 -23.68
N VAL A 228 -19.08 15.71 -24.68
CA VAL A 228 -19.15 15.02 -25.98
C VAL A 228 -18.60 15.88 -27.13
N MET A 229 -17.86 15.28 -28.06
CA MET A 229 -17.49 15.92 -29.33
C MET A 229 -17.13 14.91 -30.43
N HIS A 230 -17.16 15.33 -31.69
CA HIS A 230 -16.70 14.49 -32.79
C HIS A 230 -15.17 14.36 -32.79
N GLY A 231 -14.63 13.16 -32.98
CA GLY A 231 -13.18 12.87 -33.03
C GLY A 231 -12.49 13.41 -34.26
N GLU A 232 -13.21 13.54 -35.39
CA GLU A 232 -12.70 14.20 -36.61
C GLU A 232 -13.19 15.64 -36.70
N THR A 233 -12.54 16.54 -35.96
CA THR A 233 -12.76 17.98 -36.11
C THR A 233 -11.72 18.63 -37.03
N ARG A 234 -12.07 19.74 -37.67
CA ARG A 234 -11.09 20.59 -38.39
C ARG A 234 -9.99 21.06 -37.42
N LYS A 235 -8.74 21.06 -37.89
CA LYS A 235 -7.54 21.51 -37.14
C LYS A 235 -7.13 20.66 -35.91
N GLY A 236 -7.53 19.39 -35.83
CA GLY A 236 -6.96 18.42 -34.88
C GLY A 236 -7.51 18.45 -33.45
N GLN A 237 -8.61 19.15 -33.18
CA GLN A 237 -9.16 19.34 -31.83
C GLN A 237 -9.66 18.03 -31.19
N GLY A 238 -10.20 17.09 -31.97
CA GLY A 238 -10.58 15.76 -31.47
C GLY A 238 -9.38 14.95 -30.97
N ARG A 239 -8.20 15.10 -31.58
CA ARG A 239 -6.96 14.51 -31.06
C ARG A 239 -6.53 15.18 -29.75
N ASP A 240 -6.70 16.50 -29.63
CA ASP A 240 -6.40 17.23 -28.39
C ASP A 240 -7.34 16.79 -27.25
N PHE A 241 -8.62 16.54 -27.56
CA PHE A 241 -9.60 16.01 -26.60
C PHE A 241 -9.29 14.58 -26.14
N GLN A 242 -8.84 13.72 -27.04
CA GLN A 242 -8.36 12.37 -26.71
C GLN A 242 -7.10 12.38 -25.84
N LYS A 243 -6.17 13.30 -26.12
CA LYS A 243 -4.89 13.40 -25.42
C LYS A 243 -4.93 14.19 -24.13
N ALA A 244 -6.00 14.94 -23.87
CA ALA A 244 -6.12 15.69 -22.63
C ALA A 244 -6.15 14.72 -21.43
N GLU A 245 -5.30 14.96 -20.44
CA GLU A 245 -5.13 14.08 -19.27
C GLU A 245 -6.41 14.03 -18.41
N VAL A 246 -6.67 12.90 -17.75
CA VAL A 246 -7.68 12.83 -16.69
C VAL A 246 -7.30 13.84 -15.59
N GLY A 247 -8.27 14.62 -15.11
CA GLY A 247 -8.03 15.76 -14.23
C GLY A 247 -7.85 17.11 -14.96
N SER A 248 -7.83 17.14 -16.30
CA SER A 248 -7.80 18.39 -17.06
C SER A 248 -9.04 19.24 -16.80
N LEU A 249 -8.84 20.53 -16.55
CA LEU A 249 -9.90 21.50 -16.31
C LEU A 249 -10.49 21.98 -17.63
N PHE A 250 -11.79 22.23 -17.66
CA PHE A 250 -12.43 22.83 -18.82
C PHE A 250 -13.64 23.68 -18.43
N TYR A 251 -14.06 24.58 -19.31
CA TYR A 251 -15.37 25.20 -19.24
C TYR A 251 -16.23 24.72 -20.42
N LEU A 252 -17.52 24.53 -20.18
CA LEU A 252 -18.51 24.09 -21.16
C LEU A 252 -19.36 25.26 -21.63
N CYS A 253 -19.60 25.35 -22.94
CA CYS A 253 -20.52 26.31 -23.55
C CYS A 253 -21.34 25.70 -24.69
N HIS A 254 -22.54 26.22 -24.92
CA HIS A 254 -23.41 25.88 -26.05
C HIS A 254 -23.23 26.89 -27.18
N GLY A 255 -22.07 26.84 -27.84
CA GLY A 255 -21.64 27.91 -28.75
C GLY A 255 -21.54 29.26 -28.02
N ASN A 256 -22.08 30.32 -28.62
CA ASN A 256 -22.16 31.64 -27.98
C ASN A 256 -23.54 31.96 -27.39
N GLU A 257 -24.45 30.98 -27.35
CA GLU A 257 -25.77 31.21 -26.77
C GLU A 257 -25.71 31.18 -25.25
N GLU A 258 -24.87 30.30 -24.69
CA GLU A 258 -24.80 30.05 -23.26
C GLU A 258 -23.42 29.53 -22.82
N VAL A 259 -22.94 30.01 -21.68
CA VAL A 259 -21.81 29.44 -20.92
C VAL A 259 -22.41 28.67 -19.75
N VAL A 260 -22.04 27.40 -19.58
CA VAL A 260 -22.82 26.46 -18.76
C VAL A 260 -22.16 26.18 -17.41
N LEU A 261 -20.91 25.70 -17.44
CA LEU A 261 -20.20 25.25 -16.24
C LEU A 261 -18.69 25.29 -16.42
N VAL A 262 -17.97 25.25 -15.30
CA VAL A 262 -16.57 24.84 -15.22
C VAL A 262 -16.52 23.44 -14.61
N GLY A 263 -15.78 22.54 -15.24
CA GLY A 263 -15.69 21.14 -14.86
C GLY A 263 -14.28 20.58 -14.98
N GLN A 264 -14.12 19.34 -14.53
CA GLN A 264 -12.86 18.62 -14.58
C GLN A 264 -13.09 17.20 -15.10
N PHE A 265 -12.35 16.77 -16.13
CA PHE A 265 -12.52 15.42 -16.68
C PHE A 265 -12.14 14.35 -15.66
N THR A 266 -12.96 13.31 -15.54
CA THR A 266 -12.80 12.19 -14.61
C THR A 266 -12.57 10.86 -15.32
N SER A 267 -12.60 10.82 -16.65
CA SER A 267 -12.33 9.63 -17.46
C SER A 267 -11.42 9.96 -18.65
N GLU A 268 -10.82 8.94 -19.27
CA GLU A 268 -10.24 9.06 -20.62
C GLU A 268 -11.34 9.25 -21.67
N ALA A 269 -10.96 9.59 -22.90
CA ALA A 269 -11.89 9.69 -24.03
C ALA A 269 -12.32 8.31 -24.51
N GLU A 270 -13.63 8.08 -24.55
CA GLU A 270 -14.25 6.84 -24.99
C GLU A 270 -15.21 7.08 -26.16
N ALA A 271 -15.65 6.01 -26.82
CA ALA A 271 -16.62 6.11 -27.91
C ALA A 271 -17.99 6.55 -27.38
N CYS A 272 -18.65 7.46 -28.08
CA CYS A 272 -19.96 7.96 -27.69
C CYS A 272 -21.10 7.16 -28.36
N GLU A 273 -22.20 6.95 -27.63
CA GLU A 273 -23.41 6.28 -28.13
C GLU A 273 -24.05 6.99 -29.33
N LYS A 274 -23.72 8.26 -29.57
CA LYS A 274 -24.21 9.07 -30.70
C LYS A 274 -23.80 8.51 -32.08
N GLY A 275 -22.77 7.67 -32.16
CA GLY A 275 -22.40 6.94 -33.37
C GLY A 275 -20.92 7.05 -33.73
N ASP A 276 -20.54 6.40 -34.84
CA ASP A 276 -19.16 6.28 -35.29
C ASP A 276 -18.47 7.64 -35.41
N GLY A 277 -17.29 7.75 -34.79
CA GLY A 277 -16.47 8.95 -34.80
C GLY A 277 -16.75 9.94 -33.65
N TRP A 278 -17.82 9.79 -32.86
CA TRP A 278 -18.06 10.62 -31.68
C TRP A 278 -17.33 10.09 -30.43
N LEU A 279 -16.84 11.02 -29.62
CA LEU A 279 -16.10 10.76 -28.38
C LEU A 279 -16.82 11.41 -27.20
N GLN A 280 -16.75 10.77 -26.05
CA GLN A 280 -17.26 11.31 -24.79
C GLN A 280 -16.25 11.18 -23.65
N ARG A 281 -16.42 12.00 -22.61
CA ARG A 281 -15.68 11.93 -21.34
C ARG A 281 -16.60 12.28 -20.18
N HIS A 282 -16.49 11.55 -19.08
CA HIS A 282 -17.11 11.94 -17.83
C HIS A 282 -16.36 13.12 -17.19
N TYR A 283 -17.09 13.98 -16.49
CA TYR A 283 -16.52 15.06 -15.71
C TYR A 283 -17.24 15.25 -14.38
N ARG A 284 -16.60 15.96 -13.45
CA ARG A 284 -17.27 16.56 -12.29
C ARG A 284 -17.46 18.06 -12.51
N VAL A 285 -18.58 18.60 -12.04
CA VAL A 285 -18.85 20.05 -12.07
C VAL A 285 -18.14 20.71 -10.89
N LEU A 286 -17.30 21.70 -11.18
CA LEU A 286 -16.64 22.51 -10.15
C LEU A 286 -17.48 23.75 -9.82
N LYS A 287 -18.08 24.38 -10.84
CA LYS A 287 -18.93 25.57 -10.68
C LYS A 287 -19.92 25.66 -11.84
N LYS A 288 -21.18 26.02 -11.57
CA LYS A 288 -22.17 26.35 -12.61
C LYS A 288 -22.14 27.86 -12.90
N ALA A 289 -22.50 28.24 -14.13
CA ALA A 289 -22.60 29.65 -14.48
C ALA A 289 -23.72 30.33 -13.67
N ILE A 290 -23.46 31.58 -13.27
CA ILE A 290 -24.41 32.42 -12.52
C ILE A 290 -25.10 33.45 -13.41
N LYS A 291 -24.62 33.60 -14.64
CA LYS A 291 -25.11 34.59 -15.61
C LYS A 291 -25.52 33.89 -16.89
N ASP A 292 -26.77 34.07 -17.26
CA ASP A 292 -27.30 33.64 -18.56
C ASP A 292 -26.97 34.68 -19.64
N GLY A 293 -26.64 34.21 -20.84
CA GLY A 293 -26.47 35.04 -22.02
C GLY A 293 -25.14 34.86 -22.74
N LYS A 294 -24.94 35.70 -23.76
CA LYS A 294 -23.82 35.57 -24.71
C LYS A 294 -22.53 36.17 -24.17
N TYR A 295 -21.41 35.61 -24.59
CA TYR A 295 -20.10 36.23 -24.38
C TYR A 295 -19.87 37.35 -25.40
N GLU A 296 -19.59 38.56 -24.91
CA GLU A 296 -19.44 39.79 -25.71
C GLU A 296 -17.97 40.23 -25.90
N GLY A 297 -17.01 39.47 -25.37
CA GLY A 297 -15.58 39.79 -25.44
C GLY A 297 -14.93 39.46 -26.80
N SER A 298 -13.58 39.49 -26.83
CA SER A 298 -12.81 39.28 -28.06
C SER A 298 -13.04 37.89 -28.68
N GLN A 299 -12.89 37.76 -30.00
CA GLN A 299 -13.02 36.48 -30.70
C GLN A 299 -11.67 35.76 -30.78
N LYS A 300 -11.43 34.81 -29.88
CA LYS A 300 -10.24 33.94 -29.84
C LYS A 300 -10.61 32.47 -29.86
N GLY A 301 -9.66 31.61 -30.25
CA GLY A 301 -9.89 30.16 -30.37
C GLY A 301 -10.47 29.49 -29.13
N TRP A 302 -10.25 30.03 -27.93
CA TRP A 302 -10.79 29.51 -26.68
C TRP A 302 -12.08 30.20 -26.22
N THR A 303 -12.62 31.19 -26.93
CA THR A 303 -13.80 31.98 -26.50
C THR A 303 -15.12 31.39 -27.03
N PRO A 304 -16.27 31.56 -26.33
CA PRO A 304 -17.55 30.99 -26.75
C PRO A 304 -18.02 31.48 -28.13
N ASN A 305 -17.75 32.74 -28.46
CA ASN A 305 -18.11 33.38 -29.75
C ASN A 305 -17.21 32.97 -30.94
N TYR A 306 -16.27 32.04 -30.76
CA TYR A 306 -15.42 31.49 -31.82
C TYR A 306 -15.80 30.06 -32.21
N ARG A 307 -15.65 29.74 -33.50
CA ARG A 307 -15.97 28.42 -34.09
C ARG A 307 -14.88 27.36 -33.81
N SER A 308 -14.77 26.98 -32.54
CA SER A 308 -13.91 25.90 -32.02
C SER A 308 -14.71 25.02 -31.05
N THR A 309 -14.42 23.72 -31.08
CA THR A 309 -15.11 22.70 -30.27
C THR A 309 -14.31 22.36 -29.02
N PHE A 310 -13.00 22.17 -29.14
CA PHE A 310 -12.13 21.92 -28.00
C PHE A 310 -10.81 22.67 -28.16
N LYS A 311 -10.50 23.58 -27.23
CA LYS A 311 -9.32 24.43 -27.36
C LYS A 311 -8.75 24.86 -26.02
N LEU A 312 -7.44 24.63 -25.84
CA LEU A 312 -6.70 25.13 -24.69
C LEU A 312 -6.72 26.67 -24.67
N VAL A 313 -7.04 27.25 -23.51
CA VAL A 313 -6.82 28.68 -23.24
C VAL A 313 -5.31 28.91 -23.21
N GLY A 314 -4.81 29.75 -24.11
CA GLY A 314 -3.38 30.04 -24.16
C GLY A 314 -2.89 30.70 -22.88
N ILE A 315 -1.66 30.42 -22.46
CA ILE A 315 -1.09 30.98 -21.22
C ILE A 315 -1.15 32.51 -21.20
N HIS A 316 -0.94 33.16 -22.36
CA HIS A 316 -1.04 34.62 -22.51
C HIS A 316 -2.48 35.16 -22.48
N ASP A 317 -3.47 34.29 -22.66
CA ASP A 317 -4.89 34.65 -22.67
C ASP A 317 -5.54 34.44 -21.30
N LEU A 318 -4.86 33.80 -20.33
CA LEU A 318 -5.40 33.53 -18.99
C LEU A 318 -5.92 34.79 -18.26
N PRO A 319 -5.23 35.95 -18.28
CA PRO A 319 -5.77 37.17 -17.64
C PRO A 319 -7.05 37.67 -18.31
N GLU A 320 -7.15 37.52 -19.63
CA GLU A 320 -8.39 37.88 -20.35
C GLU A 320 -9.49 36.86 -20.06
N PHE A 321 -9.19 35.57 -20.07
CA PHE A 321 -10.12 34.50 -19.69
C PHE A 321 -10.69 34.70 -18.28
N GLU A 322 -9.86 35.10 -17.32
CA GLU A 322 -10.32 35.44 -15.98
C GLU A 322 -11.27 36.63 -15.99
N ALA A 323 -10.86 37.75 -16.59
CA ALA A 323 -11.61 39.01 -16.55
C ALA A 323 -12.90 38.99 -17.39
N THR A 324 -12.94 38.25 -18.50
CA THR A 324 -14.06 38.29 -19.45
C THR A 324 -14.97 37.07 -19.37
N LEU A 325 -14.52 35.97 -18.76
CA LEU A 325 -15.29 34.72 -18.67
C LEU A 325 -15.44 34.21 -17.24
N LEU A 326 -14.35 33.98 -16.49
CA LEU A 326 -14.47 33.45 -15.12
C LEU A 326 -15.19 34.41 -14.17
N GLN A 327 -14.76 35.67 -14.09
CA GLN A 327 -15.41 36.64 -13.20
C GLN A 327 -16.86 36.92 -13.61
N PRO A 328 -17.20 37.22 -14.88
CA PRO A 328 -18.57 37.63 -15.21
C PRO A 328 -19.59 36.47 -15.24
N PHE A 329 -19.16 35.24 -15.51
CA PHE A 329 -20.06 34.09 -15.64
C PHE A 329 -20.01 33.14 -14.45
N PHE A 330 -18.94 33.13 -13.65
CA PHE A 330 -18.77 32.20 -12.54
C PHE A 330 -18.48 32.85 -11.19
N ASP A 331 -18.23 34.17 -11.16
CA ASP A 331 -17.78 34.92 -9.98
C ASP A 331 -16.59 34.19 -9.31
N MET A 332 -15.57 33.88 -10.11
CA MET A 332 -14.35 33.20 -9.65
C MET A 332 -13.10 33.74 -10.35
N ASP A 333 -11.95 33.57 -9.70
CA ASP A 333 -10.64 33.82 -10.30
C ASP A 333 -9.85 32.52 -10.59
N LEU A 334 -8.68 32.64 -11.22
CA LEU A 334 -7.84 31.48 -11.55
C LEU A 334 -7.26 30.78 -10.31
N ALA A 335 -7.06 31.50 -9.20
CA ALA A 335 -6.54 30.92 -7.97
C ALA A 335 -7.62 30.07 -7.28
N GLU A 336 -8.86 30.53 -7.26
CA GLU A 336 -10.02 29.78 -6.79
C GLU A 336 -10.30 28.57 -7.69
N LEU A 337 -10.16 28.71 -9.01
CA LEU A 337 -10.28 27.58 -9.93
C LEU A 337 -9.21 26.51 -9.66
N ALA A 338 -7.97 26.94 -9.41
CA ALA A 338 -6.90 26.04 -9.00
C ALA A 338 -7.21 25.35 -7.66
N ALA A 339 -7.73 26.09 -6.69
CA ALA A 339 -8.10 25.56 -5.39
C ALA A 339 -9.23 24.53 -5.49
N LEU A 340 -10.28 24.80 -6.27
CA LEU A 340 -11.39 23.87 -6.50
C LEU A 340 -10.94 22.58 -7.21
N SER A 341 -9.89 22.64 -8.03
CA SER A 341 -9.29 21.44 -8.61
C SER A 341 -8.62 20.53 -7.55
N GLY A 342 -8.22 21.10 -6.39
CA GLY A 342 -7.53 20.44 -5.28
C GLY A 342 -8.29 20.33 -3.94
N VAL A 343 -9.54 20.78 -3.84
CA VAL A 343 -10.35 20.75 -2.59
C VAL A 343 -11.36 19.57 -2.61
N PRO A 344 -11.47 18.76 -1.54
CA PRO A 344 -12.58 17.84 -1.33
C PRO A 344 -13.80 18.58 -0.74
N ILE A 345 -15.03 18.26 -1.17
CA ILE A 345 -16.26 18.88 -0.64
C ILE A 345 -17.08 17.89 0.20
N VAL A 346 -17.45 18.36 1.39
CA VAL A 346 -18.41 17.79 2.34
C VAL A 346 -19.83 18.24 1.96
N PRO A 347 -20.86 17.37 1.94
CA PRO A 347 -22.24 17.79 1.74
C PRO A 347 -22.99 17.98 3.06
N ASN A 348 -23.62 19.15 3.22
CA ASN A 348 -24.86 19.44 3.94
C ASN A 348 -25.25 20.89 3.58
N ASN A 349 -26.49 21.32 3.35
CA ASN A 349 -27.83 20.79 3.61
C ASN A 349 -28.85 21.61 2.77
N LEU A 350 -30.14 21.21 2.79
CA LEU A 350 -31.37 21.79 2.17
C LEU A 350 -31.75 21.05 0.87
N GLY A 351 -32.93 20.48 0.67
CA GLY A 351 -34.20 20.40 1.40
C GLY A 351 -35.23 19.73 0.46
N ASN A 352 -36.19 19.00 1.02
CA ASN A 352 -37.24 18.22 0.33
C ASN A 352 -37.95 18.97 -0.82
N ASP A 353 -38.26 18.29 -1.93
CA ASP A 353 -39.62 17.79 -2.23
C ASP A 353 -39.72 17.09 -3.61
N GLN A 354 -40.35 15.91 -3.60
CA GLN A 354 -41.03 15.15 -4.68
C GLN A 354 -40.23 14.45 -5.81
N GLU A 355 -40.24 13.10 -5.75
CA GLU A 355 -40.16 12.16 -6.90
C GLU A 355 -41.41 12.27 -7.80
N PRO A 356 -41.37 11.94 -9.13
CA PRO A 356 -41.54 10.54 -9.59
C PRO A 356 -40.87 10.11 -10.94
N SER A 357 -40.34 8.87 -10.90
CA SER A 357 -40.46 7.71 -11.82
C SER A 357 -40.26 7.79 -13.35
N PHE A 358 -39.53 6.82 -13.91
CA PHE A 358 -39.94 5.85 -14.98
C PHE A 358 -38.95 4.64 -14.95
N ALA A 359 -39.33 3.43 -14.48
CA ALA A 359 -39.81 2.24 -15.24
C ALA A 359 -38.87 1.78 -16.40
N ALA A 360 -38.49 0.52 -16.61
CA ALA A 360 -38.68 -0.78 -15.96
C ALA A 360 -37.59 -1.79 -16.45
N VAL A 361 -37.34 -2.83 -15.64
CA VAL A 361 -36.41 -3.97 -15.79
C VAL A 361 -36.89 -5.00 -16.86
N PRO A 362 -36.10 -6.00 -17.30
CA PRO A 362 -36.02 -7.30 -16.60
C PRO A 362 -34.62 -7.99 -16.71
N ALA A 363 -34.15 -8.92 -15.89
CA ALA A 363 -34.71 -9.70 -14.79
C ALA A 363 -33.59 -10.00 -13.76
N LYS A 364 -33.92 -9.78 -12.50
CA LYS A 364 -33.17 -10.16 -11.31
C LYS A 364 -33.24 -11.69 -11.14
N VAL A 365 -32.11 -12.34 -10.87
CA VAL A 365 -32.13 -13.59 -10.08
C VAL A 365 -32.72 -13.21 -8.72
N LEU A 366 -33.82 -13.88 -8.36
CA LEU A 366 -34.60 -13.59 -7.17
C LEU A 366 -34.01 -14.29 -5.94
N ALA A 367 -33.69 -13.45 -4.95
CA ALA A 367 -33.73 -13.67 -3.51
C ALA A 367 -32.91 -14.82 -2.88
N SER A 368 -31.92 -14.43 -2.09
CA SER A 368 -31.77 -14.96 -0.73
C SER A 368 -31.78 -13.79 0.26
N ALA A 369 -32.33 -14.00 1.45
CA ALA A 369 -32.44 -13.00 2.51
C ALA A 369 -31.05 -12.42 2.86
N PRO A 370 -30.96 -11.17 3.37
CA PRO A 370 -29.68 -10.60 3.77
C PRO A 370 -28.99 -11.54 4.75
N VAL A 371 -27.83 -12.02 4.33
CA VAL A 371 -26.87 -12.68 5.19
C VAL A 371 -26.63 -11.74 6.37
N ALA A 372 -26.69 -12.27 7.59
CA ALA A 372 -26.71 -11.52 8.85
C ALA A 372 -25.79 -10.29 8.90
N ALA A 373 -26.14 -9.31 9.75
CA ALA A 373 -25.37 -8.08 9.94
C ALA A 373 -23.84 -8.33 9.99
N CYS A 374 -23.08 -7.55 9.19
CA CYS A 374 -21.63 -7.65 9.14
C CYS A 374 -21.00 -7.49 10.53
N ILE A 375 -19.91 -8.21 10.76
CA ILE A 375 -19.19 -8.23 12.02
C ILE A 375 -17.80 -7.64 11.79
N ASN A 376 -17.48 -6.62 12.59
CA ASN A 376 -16.10 -6.17 12.79
C ASN A 376 -15.69 -6.54 14.21
N ARG A 377 -14.72 -7.43 14.37
CA ARG A 377 -14.35 -7.95 15.68
C ARG A 377 -12.85 -8.11 15.83
N ILE A 378 -12.31 -7.70 16.98
CA ILE A 378 -10.92 -7.93 17.35
C ILE A 378 -10.90 -8.84 18.57
N TYR A 379 -10.28 -10.01 18.40
CA TYR A 379 -9.93 -10.90 19.50
C TYR A 379 -8.61 -10.45 20.10
N TYR A 380 -8.61 -10.07 21.38
CA TYR A 380 -7.42 -9.52 22.02
C TYR A 380 -7.10 -10.19 23.35
N GLY A 381 -5.82 -10.24 23.69
CA GLY A 381 -5.39 -10.72 24.99
C GLY A 381 -3.93 -11.15 25.01
N PRO A 382 -3.46 -11.68 26.15
CA PRO A 382 -2.09 -12.10 26.32
C PRO A 382 -1.65 -13.20 25.35
N PRO A 383 -0.33 -13.46 25.20
CA PRO A 383 0.15 -14.51 24.30
C PRO A 383 -0.30 -15.90 24.75
N GLY A 384 -0.60 -16.76 23.78
CA GLY A 384 -0.99 -18.15 24.04
C GLY A 384 -2.41 -18.36 24.55
N THR A 385 -3.31 -17.37 24.47
CA THR A 385 -4.71 -17.53 24.94
C THR A 385 -5.66 -18.18 23.92
N GLY A 386 -5.12 -18.78 22.85
CA GLY A 386 -5.92 -19.52 21.87
C GLY A 386 -6.58 -18.68 20.78
N LYS A 387 -6.22 -17.39 20.63
CA LYS A 387 -6.79 -16.48 19.62
C LYS A 387 -6.83 -17.08 18.21
N THR A 388 -5.70 -17.61 17.73
CA THR A 388 -5.60 -18.26 16.42
C THR A 388 -6.47 -19.51 16.33
N HIS A 389 -6.61 -20.28 17.41
CA HIS A 389 -7.46 -21.48 17.43
C HIS A 389 -8.95 -21.13 17.32
N THR A 390 -9.41 -20.17 18.13
CA THR A 390 -10.77 -19.62 18.07
C THR A 390 -11.08 -19.07 16.68
N LEU A 391 -10.13 -18.35 16.08
CA LEU A 391 -10.24 -17.84 14.72
C LEU A 391 -10.38 -18.96 13.69
N THR A 392 -9.51 -19.97 13.72
CA THR A 392 -9.58 -21.10 12.79
C THR A 392 -10.92 -21.83 12.88
N GLN A 393 -11.46 -22.03 14.08
CA GLN A 393 -12.78 -22.68 14.26
C GLN A 393 -13.92 -21.82 13.71
N LEU A 394 -13.85 -20.51 13.91
CA LEU A 394 -14.80 -19.56 13.32
C LEU A 394 -14.75 -19.61 11.78
N LEU A 395 -13.56 -19.64 11.20
CA LEU A 395 -13.37 -19.74 9.75
C LEU A 395 -13.98 -21.03 9.19
N LYS A 396 -13.65 -22.17 9.80
CA LYS A 396 -14.22 -23.48 9.46
C LYS A 396 -15.74 -23.52 9.53
N SER A 397 -16.32 -22.88 10.53
CA SER A 397 -17.77 -22.96 10.78
C SER A 397 -18.60 -22.11 9.82
N TYR A 398 -18.07 -20.97 9.36
CA TYR A 398 -18.85 -19.97 8.63
C TYR A 398 -18.34 -19.67 7.21
N TYR A 399 -17.08 -19.95 6.91
CA TYR A 399 -16.41 -19.48 5.67
C TYR A 399 -15.73 -20.60 4.86
N GLU A 400 -15.70 -21.83 5.37
CA GLU A 400 -15.28 -23.03 4.63
C GLU A 400 -16.51 -23.90 4.33
N GLN A 401 -16.55 -24.51 3.16
CA GLN A 401 -17.52 -25.55 2.79
C GLN A 401 -16.76 -26.77 2.24
N GLU A 402 -17.15 -27.95 2.71
CA GLU A 402 -16.73 -29.23 2.11
C GLU A 402 -17.35 -29.36 0.70
N VAL A 403 -16.58 -29.88 -0.25
CA VAL A 403 -16.77 -29.75 -1.71
C VAL A 403 -17.93 -30.57 -2.29
N GLU A 404 -18.77 -31.18 -1.46
CA GLU A 404 -19.85 -32.07 -1.96
C GLU A 404 -20.97 -31.35 -2.74
N SER A 405 -20.92 -30.03 -2.94
CA SER A 405 -21.99 -29.28 -3.61
C SER A 405 -21.59 -28.26 -4.68
N ILE A 406 -20.35 -28.26 -5.18
CA ILE A 406 -19.95 -27.34 -6.27
C ILE A 406 -19.95 -28.09 -7.60
N SER A 407 -20.70 -27.60 -8.58
CA SER A 407 -20.69 -28.20 -9.91
C SER A 407 -19.29 -28.06 -10.53
N ALA A 408 -18.88 -29.03 -11.36
CA ALA A 408 -17.60 -28.96 -12.07
C ALA A 408 -17.46 -27.68 -12.93
N GLU A 409 -18.58 -27.02 -13.25
CA GLU A 409 -18.64 -25.76 -13.99
C GLU A 409 -18.36 -24.54 -13.09
N GLU A 410 -18.90 -24.51 -11.87
CA GLU A 410 -18.60 -23.46 -10.88
C GLU A 410 -17.14 -23.48 -10.44
N TRP A 411 -16.57 -24.68 -10.19
CA TRP A 411 -15.13 -24.80 -9.91
C TRP A 411 -14.29 -24.31 -11.09
N ARG A 412 -14.64 -24.69 -12.33
CA ARG A 412 -13.92 -24.24 -13.53
C ARG A 412 -14.01 -22.72 -13.68
N ASN A 413 -15.17 -22.12 -13.47
CA ASN A 413 -15.34 -20.67 -13.56
C ASN A 413 -14.51 -19.93 -12.51
N GLN A 414 -14.42 -20.49 -11.30
CA GLN A 414 -13.59 -19.93 -10.23
C GLN A 414 -12.09 -20.01 -10.58
N VAL A 415 -11.58 -21.17 -10.98
CA VAL A 415 -10.17 -21.33 -11.34
C VAL A 415 -9.80 -20.49 -12.57
N ILE A 416 -10.71 -20.33 -13.54
CA ILE A 416 -10.54 -19.42 -14.67
C ILE A 416 -10.45 -17.97 -14.17
N ALA A 417 -11.33 -17.52 -13.28
CA ALA A 417 -11.26 -16.16 -12.75
C ALA A 417 -9.97 -15.90 -11.95
N GLU A 418 -9.49 -16.88 -11.20
CA GLU A 418 -8.32 -16.73 -10.31
C GLU A 418 -6.98 -16.93 -11.03
N LYS A 419 -6.82 -18.04 -11.77
CA LYS A 419 -5.56 -18.38 -12.43
C LYS A 419 -5.46 -17.79 -13.83
N ILE A 420 -6.53 -17.85 -14.62
CA ILE A 420 -6.51 -17.36 -16.01
C ILE A 420 -6.70 -15.84 -16.07
N GLY A 421 -7.57 -15.27 -15.24
CA GLY A 421 -7.80 -13.81 -15.19
C GLY A 421 -6.55 -12.99 -14.85
N ALA A 422 -5.62 -13.58 -14.10
CA ALA A 422 -4.35 -12.96 -13.73
C ALA A 422 -3.28 -12.97 -14.84
N LEU A 423 -3.50 -13.71 -15.94
CA LEU A 423 -2.51 -13.85 -17.02
C LEU A 423 -2.35 -12.56 -17.84
N THR A 424 -1.19 -12.42 -18.49
CA THR A 424 -0.99 -11.43 -19.54
C THR A 424 -1.81 -11.77 -20.79
N TRP A 425 -2.00 -10.80 -21.68
CA TRP A 425 -2.80 -11.02 -22.90
C TRP A 425 -2.22 -12.12 -23.80
N TRP A 426 -0.89 -12.26 -23.88
CA TRP A 426 -0.25 -13.26 -24.74
C TRP A 426 -0.34 -14.66 -24.13
N GLU A 427 -0.20 -14.80 -22.81
CA GLU A 427 -0.41 -16.06 -22.07
C GLU A 427 -1.87 -16.52 -22.19
N GLY A 428 -2.81 -15.60 -22.05
CA GLY A 428 -4.23 -15.85 -22.26
C GLY A 428 -4.56 -16.31 -23.68
N LEU A 429 -3.96 -15.67 -24.68
CA LEU A 429 -4.08 -16.06 -26.09
C LEU A 429 -3.51 -17.44 -26.35
N ALA A 430 -2.36 -17.76 -25.76
CA ALA A 430 -1.74 -19.06 -25.88
C ALA A 430 -2.58 -20.15 -25.19
N ALA A 431 -3.07 -19.91 -23.98
CA ALA A 431 -3.97 -20.82 -23.28
C ALA A 431 -5.28 -21.05 -24.06
N ALA A 432 -5.89 -19.98 -24.60
CA ALA A 432 -7.11 -20.08 -25.41
C ALA A 432 -6.86 -20.81 -26.73
N LEU A 433 -5.74 -20.54 -27.41
CA LEU A 433 -5.36 -21.21 -28.65
C LEU A 433 -5.11 -22.71 -28.41
N TYR A 434 -4.49 -23.07 -27.27
CA TYR A 434 -4.28 -24.46 -26.87
C TYR A 434 -5.60 -25.18 -26.52
N ASP A 435 -6.51 -24.52 -25.79
CA ASP A 435 -7.86 -25.06 -25.50
C ASP A 435 -8.62 -25.36 -26.81
N LEU A 436 -8.48 -24.49 -27.80
CA LEU A 436 -9.09 -24.60 -29.15
C LEU A 436 -8.34 -25.56 -30.11
N GLY A 437 -7.37 -26.33 -29.64
CA GLY A 437 -6.65 -27.32 -30.47
C GLY A 437 -5.51 -26.76 -31.31
N GLY A 438 -4.96 -25.61 -30.91
CA GLY A 438 -3.75 -24.99 -31.45
C GLY A 438 -3.94 -24.14 -32.70
N LYS A 439 -5.19 -23.93 -33.16
CA LYS A 439 -5.52 -23.11 -34.33
C LYS A 439 -6.86 -22.39 -34.14
N ALA A 440 -6.89 -21.07 -34.34
CA ALA A 440 -8.13 -20.28 -34.23
C ALA A 440 -8.05 -18.95 -34.98
N LYS A 441 -9.21 -18.35 -35.28
CA LYS A 441 -9.31 -16.96 -35.75
C LYS A 441 -9.49 -16.00 -34.57
N VAL A 442 -9.11 -14.73 -34.75
CA VAL A 442 -9.23 -13.70 -33.69
C VAL A 442 -10.66 -13.58 -33.12
N PRO A 443 -11.74 -13.62 -33.92
CA PRO A 443 -13.09 -13.57 -33.37
C PRO A 443 -13.48 -14.81 -32.53
N GLU A 444 -12.86 -15.96 -32.77
CA GLU A 444 -13.06 -17.18 -31.98
C GLU A 444 -12.31 -17.08 -30.64
N LEU A 445 -11.07 -16.60 -30.69
CA LEU A 445 -10.27 -16.31 -29.49
C LEU A 445 -10.94 -15.25 -28.62
N ALA A 446 -11.48 -14.18 -29.21
CA ALA A 446 -12.17 -13.13 -28.48
C ALA A 446 -13.39 -13.63 -27.71
N LYS A 447 -14.10 -14.64 -28.23
CA LYS A 447 -15.26 -15.25 -27.57
C LYS A 447 -14.87 -16.33 -26.55
N HIS A 448 -13.58 -16.69 -26.48
CA HIS A 448 -13.13 -17.76 -25.60
C HIS A 448 -13.24 -17.34 -24.13
N ARG A 449 -13.73 -18.24 -23.27
CA ARG A 449 -13.93 -18.00 -21.84
C ARG A 449 -12.67 -17.50 -21.09
N PHE A 450 -11.48 -17.95 -21.50
CA PHE A 450 -10.22 -17.47 -20.93
C PHE A 450 -9.93 -16.02 -21.27
N ILE A 451 -10.23 -15.63 -22.51
CA ILE A 451 -10.05 -14.25 -22.98
C ILE A 451 -11.10 -13.33 -22.36
N GLN A 452 -12.33 -13.81 -22.20
CA GLN A 452 -13.37 -13.08 -21.48
C GLN A 452 -12.97 -12.87 -20.01
N ALA A 453 -12.47 -13.89 -19.33
CA ALA A 453 -12.01 -13.76 -17.95
C ALA A 453 -10.85 -12.77 -17.77
N ILE A 454 -9.89 -12.72 -18.70
CA ILE A 454 -8.80 -11.74 -18.69
C ILE A 454 -9.33 -10.33 -19.00
N ALA A 455 -10.27 -10.22 -19.94
CA ALA A 455 -10.92 -8.94 -20.26
C ALA A 455 -11.67 -8.39 -19.03
N ASP A 456 -12.42 -9.25 -18.33
CA ASP A 456 -13.15 -8.90 -17.11
C ASP A 456 -12.20 -8.52 -15.96
N ALA A 457 -11.12 -9.29 -15.75
CA ALA A 457 -10.12 -9.01 -14.72
C ALA A 457 -9.37 -7.68 -14.95
N LYS A 458 -9.22 -7.26 -16.21
CA LYS A 458 -8.56 -6.01 -16.60
C LYS A 458 -9.54 -4.88 -16.93
N SER A 459 -10.81 -5.03 -16.53
CA SER A 459 -11.89 -4.05 -16.76
C SER A 459 -12.02 -3.59 -18.22
N ARG A 460 -11.69 -4.47 -19.18
CA ARG A 460 -11.67 -4.16 -20.62
C ARG A 460 -12.98 -4.60 -21.28
N VAL A 461 -13.93 -3.67 -21.33
CA VAL A 461 -15.29 -3.94 -21.84
C VAL A 461 -15.40 -3.84 -23.37
N SER A 462 -14.40 -3.24 -24.05
CA SER A 462 -14.41 -3.03 -25.50
C SER A 462 -13.02 -3.09 -26.13
N GLY A 463 -12.98 -3.24 -27.46
CA GLY A 463 -11.72 -3.28 -28.22
C GLY A 463 -10.88 -4.55 -28.06
N ILE A 464 -11.46 -5.63 -27.54
CA ILE A 464 -10.79 -6.91 -27.30
C ILE A 464 -10.12 -7.43 -28.58
N ASN A 465 -10.83 -7.41 -29.71
CA ASN A 465 -10.27 -7.86 -30.99
C ASN A 465 -9.01 -7.09 -31.42
N GLN A 466 -8.95 -5.77 -31.17
CA GLN A 466 -7.75 -4.98 -31.49
C GLN A 466 -6.59 -5.32 -30.55
N THR A 467 -6.88 -5.48 -29.25
CA THR A 467 -5.88 -5.90 -28.26
C THR A 467 -5.29 -7.26 -28.60
N LEU A 468 -6.15 -8.26 -28.87
CA LEU A 468 -5.71 -9.60 -29.26
C LEU A 468 -4.88 -9.58 -30.54
N TRP A 469 -5.29 -8.76 -31.51
CA TRP A 469 -4.58 -8.67 -32.79
C TRP A 469 -3.19 -8.05 -32.63
N GLY A 470 -3.04 -6.99 -31.82
CA GLY A 470 -1.74 -6.42 -31.48
C GLY A 470 -0.85 -7.46 -30.79
N THR A 471 -1.35 -8.05 -29.70
CA THR A 471 -0.59 -9.06 -28.94
C THR A 471 -0.16 -10.26 -29.79
N LEU A 472 -1.02 -10.76 -30.69
CA LEU A 472 -0.66 -11.85 -31.61
C LEU A 472 0.46 -11.44 -32.57
N GLN A 473 0.48 -10.18 -33.04
CA GLN A 473 1.53 -9.67 -33.91
C GLN A 473 2.86 -9.51 -33.20
N ASP A 474 2.83 -8.95 -31.99
CA ASP A 474 4.04 -8.67 -31.20
C ASP A 474 4.75 -9.97 -30.81
N HIS A 475 4.00 -11.06 -30.69
CA HIS A 475 4.48 -12.41 -30.35
C HIS A 475 4.56 -13.38 -31.56
N THR A 476 4.64 -12.87 -32.79
CA THR A 476 4.77 -13.71 -34.01
C THR A 476 6.22 -14.12 -34.31
N VAL A 477 6.48 -15.34 -34.82
CA VAL A 477 7.83 -15.84 -35.20
C VAL A 477 8.47 -15.10 -36.37
N LEU A 478 9.76 -14.74 -36.24
CA LEU A 478 10.51 -13.89 -37.18
C LEU A 478 10.40 -14.32 -38.66
N GLY A 479 10.26 -15.61 -38.93
CA GLY A 479 10.10 -16.17 -40.27
C GLY A 479 8.69 -16.09 -40.88
N SER A 480 7.71 -15.46 -40.22
CA SER A 480 6.33 -15.39 -40.75
C SER A 480 6.28 -14.65 -42.08
N THR A 481 5.64 -15.26 -43.09
CA THR A 481 5.47 -14.69 -44.43
C THR A 481 4.23 -13.81 -44.57
N THR A 482 3.34 -13.85 -43.57
CA THR A 482 2.04 -13.16 -43.60
C THR A 482 1.91 -12.03 -42.58
N VAL A 483 2.79 -11.97 -41.58
CA VAL A 483 2.82 -10.91 -40.56
C VAL A 483 4.12 -10.13 -40.71
N ASN A 484 4.01 -8.89 -41.20
CA ASN A 484 5.16 -8.06 -41.54
C ASN A 484 5.34 -6.91 -40.53
N VAL A 485 5.75 -7.26 -39.31
CA VAL A 485 6.02 -6.31 -38.21
C VAL A 485 7.51 -6.32 -37.87
N LYS A 486 8.08 -5.12 -37.70
CA LYS A 486 9.53 -4.87 -37.57
C LYS A 486 10.07 -5.02 -36.14
N GLN A 487 9.22 -4.87 -35.12
CA GLN A 487 9.55 -5.06 -33.70
C GLN A 487 8.72 -6.23 -33.15
N ARG A 488 9.34 -7.09 -32.34
CA ARG A 488 8.70 -8.29 -31.78
C ARG A 488 9.18 -8.53 -30.35
N LEU A 489 8.30 -9.02 -29.49
CA LEU A 489 8.54 -9.30 -28.08
C LEU A 489 9.16 -10.69 -27.85
N GLY A 490 9.76 -10.89 -26.67
CA GLY A 490 10.65 -12.01 -26.32
C GLY A 490 10.07 -13.44 -26.35
N SER A 491 8.77 -13.61 -26.59
CA SER A 491 8.10 -14.93 -26.65
C SER A 491 7.38 -15.11 -27.99
N ALA A 492 8.16 -15.25 -29.07
CA ALA A 492 7.63 -15.39 -30.42
C ALA A 492 7.11 -16.81 -30.68
N ILE A 493 5.84 -17.06 -30.32
CA ILE A 493 5.20 -18.39 -30.35
C ILE A 493 4.02 -18.50 -31.32
N PHE A 494 3.64 -17.42 -32.00
CA PHE A 494 2.51 -17.41 -32.93
C PHE A 494 2.94 -17.30 -34.39
N ASP A 495 2.11 -17.80 -35.30
CA ASP A 495 2.17 -17.54 -36.74
C ASP A 495 0.76 -17.44 -37.31
N LYS A 496 0.60 -16.76 -38.44
CA LYS A 496 -0.67 -16.58 -39.12
C LYS A 496 -0.62 -17.30 -40.48
N SER A 497 -1.71 -17.96 -40.87
CA SER A 497 -1.85 -18.50 -42.22
C SER A 497 -2.40 -17.44 -43.20
N ALA A 498 -2.31 -17.74 -44.51
CA ALA A 498 -2.91 -16.90 -45.56
C ALA A 498 -4.43 -16.68 -45.35
N ASP A 499 -5.13 -17.67 -44.78
CA ASP A 499 -6.57 -17.62 -44.48
C ASP A 499 -6.90 -16.93 -43.15
N SER A 500 -5.93 -16.23 -42.56
CA SER A 500 -6.04 -15.54 -41.27
C SER A 500 -6.33 -16.43 -40.07
N ILE A 501 -5.82 -17.67 -40.09
CA ILE A 501 -5.86 -18.59 -38.95
C ILE A 501 -4.54 -18.47 -38.18
N TRP A 502 -4.61 -18.23 -36.88
CA TRP A 502 -3.46 -18.19 -35.98
C TRP A 502 -3.13 -19.59 -35.47
N ARG A 503 -1.85 -19.89 -35.32
CA ARG A 503 -1.33 -21.18 -34.86
C ARG A 503 -0.05 -21.01 -34.05
N PHE A 504 0.31 -22.04 -33.28
CA PHE A 504 1.62 -22.08 -32.63
C PHE A 504 2.76 -22.25 -33.64
N ALA A 505 3.89 -21.63 -33.33
CA ALA A 505 5.17 -21.73 -34.04
C ALA A 505 6.32 -21.50 -33.05
N GLY A 506 7.57 -21.63 -33.50
CA GLY A 506 8.74 -21.43 -32.63
C GLY A 506 8.82 -22.47 -31.50
N ASN A 507 9.41 -22.09 -30.36
CA ASN A 507 9.62 -22.98 -29.21
C ASN A 507 8.41 -23.03 -28.26
N TRP A 508 7.19 -23.08 -28.80
CA TRP A 508 5.96 -23.20 -27.99
C TRP A 508 6.01 -24.39 -27.03
N ASP A 509 6.64 -25.50 -27.44
CA ASP A 509 6.75 -26.69 -26.61
C ASP A 509 7.56 -26.50 -25.33
N GLU A 510 8.47 -25.52 -25.28
CA GLU A 510 9.25 -25.19 -24.09
C GLU A 510 8.62 -24.01 -23.34
N ILE A 511 8.22 -22.95 -24.06
CA ILE A 511 7.69 -21.71 -23.47
C ILE A 511 6.29 -21.92 -22.87
N GLY A 512 5.49 -22.82 -23.45
CA GLY A 512 4.09 -23.04 -23.08
C GLY A 512 3.84 -24.15 -22.06
N ALA A 513 4.87 -24.78 -21.49
CA ALA A 513 4.72 -25.97 -20.65
C ALA A 513 3.75 -25.74 -19.47
N GLU A 514 3.96 -24.70 -18.67
CA GLU A 514 3.11 -24.37 -17.52
C GLU A 514 1.68 -23.99 -17.93
N LEU A 515 1.51 -23.29 -19.07
CA LEU A 515 0.20 -22.93 -19.59
C LEU A 515 -0.59 -24.16 -20.07
N ARG A 516 0.09 -25.16 -20.64
CA ARG A 516 -0.55 -26.43 -21.02
C ARG A 516 -1.01 -27.19 -19.80
N ASP A 517 -0.16 -27.33 -18.79
CA ASP A 517 -0.51 -28.00 -17.53
C ASP A 517 -1.73 -27.34 -16.87
N LEU A 518 -1.79 -26.01 -16.86
CA LEU A 518 -2.93 -25.26 -16.34
C LEU A 518 -4.22 -25.51 -17.13
N VAL A 519 -4.16 -25.50 -18.47
CA VAL A 519 -5.33 -25.75 -19.32
C VAL A 519 -5.79 -27.22 -19.23
N ASP A 520 -4.85 -28.16 -19.11
CA ASP A 520 -5.16 -29.58 -18.92
C ASP A 520 -5.75 -29.86 -17.54
N GLU A 521 -5.29 -29.18 -16.48
CA GLU A 521 -5.92 -29.20 -15.15
C GLU A 521 -7.38 -28.71 -15.21
N LEU A 522 -7.61 -27.59 -15.91
CA LEU A 522 -8.96 -27.04 -16.12
C LEU A 522 -9.87 -27.98 -16.94
N LYS A 523 -9.31 -28.73 -17.90
CA LYS A 523 -10.03 -29.76 -18.66
C LYS A 523 -10.34 -31.00 -17.82
N ALA A 524 -9.44 -31.38 -16.92
CA ALA A 524 -9.58 -32.55 -16.05
C ALA A 524 -10.64 -32.36 -14.95
N GLY A 525 -10.86 -31.12 -14.47
CA GLY A 525 -11.86 -30.80 -13.45
C GLY A 525 -11.32 -30.81 -12.02
N PRO A 526 -12.18 -30.52 -11.01
CA PRO A 526 -11.76 -30.47 -9.61
C PRO A 526 -11.23 -31.81 -9.12
N LYS A 527 -10.13 -31.78 -8.37
CA LYS A 527 -9.68 -32.92 -7.56
C LYS A 527 -10.58 -33.02 -6.32
N ASP A 528 -10.85 -34.25 -5.85
CA ASP A 528 -11.81 -34.59 -4.76
C ASP A 528 -11.55 -33.92 -3.39
N ASP A 529 -10.55 -33.04 -3.24
CA ASP A 529 -10.09 -32.47 -1.97
C ASP A 529 -9.99 -30.92 -1.97
N ALA A 530 -10.62 -30.24 -2.94
CA ALA A 530 -10.44 -28.79 -3.16
C ALA A 530 -11.42 -27.89 -2.38
N THR A 531 -11.19 -27.66 -1.08
CA THR A 531 -12.04 -26.76 -0.25
C THR A 531 -12.14 -25.34 -0.80
N VAL A 532 -13.36 -24.79 -0.90
CA VAL A 532 -13.58 -23.36 -1.22
C VAL A 532 -13.51 -22.52 0.05
N GLN A 533 -12.56 -21.60 0.08
CA GLN A 533 -12.34 -20.68 1.19
C GLN A 533 -12.89 -19.29 0.84
N ARG A 534 -13.83 -18.79 1.65
CA ARG A 534 -14.42 -17.44 1.51
C ARG A 534 -13.78 -16.43 2.46
N TYR A 535 -12.47 -16.49 2.62
CA TYR A 535 -11.74 -15.53 3.44
C TYR A 535 -10.39 -15.19 2.84
N SER A 536 -9.88 -14.01 3.20
CA SER A 536 -8.50 -13.59 2.93
C SER A 536 -7.80 -13.39 4.27
N PHE A 537 -6.56 -13.86 4.39
CA PHE A 537 -5.78 -13.78 5.61
C PHE A 537 -4.55 -12.93 5.37
N VAL A 538 -4.38 -11.88 6.18
CA VAL A 538 -3.22 -10.99 6.15
C VAL A 538 -2.67 -10.82 7.57
N THR A 539 -1.37 -10.61 7.69
CA THR A 539 -0.72 -10.27 8.96
C THR A 539 -0.16 -8.87 8.87
N PHE A 540 -0.55 -7.99 9.78
CA PHE A 540 -0.03 -6.64 9.81
C PHE A 540 1.37 -6.61 10.42
N HIS A 541 2.24 -5.81 9.81
CA HIS A 541 3.58 -5.51 10.29
C HIS A 541 3.91 -4.05 9.96
N GLN A 542 5.00 -3.50 10.52
CA GLN A 542 5.30 -2.07 10.43
C GLN A 542 5.45 -1.54 8.99
N SER A 543 5.81 -2.41 8.05
CA SER A 543 5.94 -2.10 6.62
C SER A 543 4.71 -2.45 5.77
N TYR A 544 3.67 -3.05 6.34
CA TYR A 544 2.45 -3.37 5.61
C TYR A 544 1.68 -2.06 5.37
N GLY A 545 1.32 -1.76 4.12
CA GLY A 545 0.81 -0.47 3.70
C GLY A 545 -0.58 -0.50 3.08
N TYR A 546 -1.03 0.67 2.66
CA TYR A 546 -2.27 0.82 1.90
C TYR A 546 -2.17 0.11 0.55
N GLU A 547 -0.98 0.12 -0.05
CA GLU A 547 -0.66 -0.42 -1.36
C GLU A 547 -0.85 -1.94 -1.45
N GLU A 548 -0.59 -2.66 -0.35
CA GLU A 548 -0.82 -4.11 -0.24
C GLU A 548 -2.26 -4.45 0.17
N PHE A 549 -2.92 -3.57 0.92
CA PHE A 549 -4.23 -3.84 1.50
C PHE A 549 -5.39 -3.41 0.58
N VAL A 550 -5.33 -2.21 0.02
CA VAL A 550 -6.42 -1.61 -0.77
C VAL A 550 -6.06 -1.56 -2.25
N GLU A 551 -5.05 -0.78 -2.64
CA GLU A 551 -4.50 -0.76 -4.01
C GLU A 551 -3.19 0.02 -4.06
N GLY A 552 -2.31 -0.34 -4.98
CA GLY A 552 -1.02 0.34 -5.13
C GLY A 552 -0.43 0.21 -6.53
N LEU A 553 0.51 1.11 -6.85
CA LEU A 553 1.26 1.06 -8.09
C LEU A 553 2.33 -0.04 -8.01
N ARG A 554 2.32 -0.93 -8.99
CA ARG A 554 3.36 -1.94 -9.19
C ARG A 554 4.06 -1.72 -10.52
N PRO A 555 5.40 -1.75 -10.54
CA PRO A 555 6.14 -1.69 -11.79
C PRO A 555 5.87 -2.95 -12.61
N VAL A 556 5.53 -2.76 -13.88
CA VAL A 556 5.44 -3.80 -14.89
C VAL A 556 6.39 -3.46 -16.02
N LEU A 557 7.02 -4.48 -16.61
CA LEU A 557 7.83 -4.28 -17.80
C LEU A 557 6.89 -3.87 -18.93
N ALA A 558 7.07 -2.66 -19.47
CA ALA A 558 6.31 -2.23 -20.63
C ALA A 558 6.72 -3.12 -21.81
N GLY A 559 5.77 -3.84 -22.39
CA GLY A 559 5.97 -4.36 -23.74
C GLY A 559 6.22 -3.18 -24.68
N ASP A 560 7.26 -3.30 -25.52
CA ASP A 560 7.59 -2.46 -26.69
C ASP A 560 8.45 -1.20 -26.51
N ALA A 561 9.27 -1.08 -25.47
CA ALA A 561 10.39 -0.14 -25.48
C ALA A 561 11.73 -0.86 -25.35
N GLU A 562 12.79 -0.27 -25.92
CA GLU A 562 14.17 -0.70 -25.72
C GLU A 562 14.41 -1.04 -24.23
N GLU A 563 15.19 -2.09 -23.94
CA GLU A 563 15.53 -2.53 -22.59
C GLU A 563 15.62 -1.37 -21.58
N GLY A 564 14.60 -1.18 -20.73
CA GLY A 564 14.65 -0.20 -19.65
C GLY A 564 13.39 0.60 -19.30
N GLU A 565 12.29 0.55 -20.07
CA GLU A 565 11.07 1.29 -19.66
C GLU A 565 10.18 0.48 -18.73
N VAL A 566 10.06 0.98 -17.49
CA VAL A 566 9.14 0.47 -16.47
C VAL A 566 7.82 1.23 -16.58
N ALA A 567 6.73 0.52 -16.91
CA ALA A 567 5.38 1.03 -16.77
C ALA A 567 4.87 0.79 -15.35
N TYR A 568 3.89 1.56 -14.89
CA TYR A 568 3.25 1.36 -13.60
C TYR A 568 1.81 0.95 -13.80
N GLU A 569 1.42 -0.18 -13.22
CA GLU A 569 0.07 -0.69 -13.19
C GLU A 569 -0.50 -0.53 -11.77
N ILE A 570 -1.76 -0.11 -11.66
CA ILE A 570 -2.46 -0.11 -10.37
C ILE A 570 -2.97 -1.53 -10.12
N ARG A 571 -2.52 -2.14 -9.03
CA ARG A 571 -2.99 -3.47 -8.62
C ARG A 571 -3.86 -3.38 -7.37
N PRO A 572 -5.00 -4.11 -7.35
CA PRO A 572 -5.82 -4.22 -6.15
C PRO A 572 -5.06 -4.97 -5.05
N GLY A 573 -5.21 -4.49 -3.82
CA GLY A 573 -4.72 -5.16 -2.61
C GLY A 573 -5.69 -6.20 -2.08
N ALA A 574 -5.29 -6.89 -1.01
CA ALA A 574 -6.02 -8.05 -0.46
C ALA A 574 -7.48 -7.75 -0.08
N PHE A 575 -7.76 -6.55 0.46
CA PHE A 575 -9.09 -6.13 0.89
C PHE A 575 -9.98 -5.71 -0.29
N LYS A 576 -9.44 -4.95 -1.25
CA LYS A 576 -10.18 -4.58 -2.46
C LYS A 576 -10.57 -5.82 -3.26
N GLU A 577 -9.65 -6.78 -3.39
CA GLU A 577 -9.90 -8.03 -4.08
C GLU A 577 -10.92 -8.92 -3.35
N LEU A 578 -10.86 -9.02 -2.02
CA LEU A 578 -11.88 -9.72 -1.24
C LEU A 578 -13.27 -9.08 -1.43
N CYS A 579 -13.36 -7.74 -1.38
CA CYS A 579 -14.61 -7.02 -1.60
C CYS A 579 -15.18 -7.26 -3.01
N ARG A 580 -14.31 -7.34 -4.03
CA ARG A 580 -14.70 -7.70 -5.40
C ARG A 580 -15.33 -9.09 -5.43
N LYS A 581 -14.69 -10.09 -4.83
CA LYS A 581 -15.23 -11.46 -4.72
C LYS A 581 -16.56 -11.50 -3.96
N ALA A 582 -16.65 -10.76 -2.85
CA ALA A 582 -17.86 -10.71 -2.03
C ALA A 582 -19.08 -10.13 -2.75
N ARG A 583 -18.89 -9.14 -3.63
CA ARG A 583 -19.97 -8.62 -4.49
C ARG A 583 -20.49 -9.63 -5.51
N GLN A 584 -19.65 -10.55 -5.96
CA GLN A 584 -20.03 -11.57 -6.95
C GLN A 584 -20.87 -12.70 -6.33
N ALA A 585 -20.81 -12.86 -5.01
CA ALA A 585 -21.59 -13.84 -4.24
C ALA A 585 -22.31 -13.15 -3.05
N PRO A 586 -23.33 -12.32 -3.32
CA PRO A 586 -24.00 -11.50 -2.31
C PRO A 586 -24.75 -12.32 -1.24
N ASP A 587 -25.05 -13.57 -1.55
CA ASP A 587 -25.70 -14.57 -0.70
C ASP A 587 -24.74 -15.32 0.23
N GLN A 588 -23.44 -15.04 0.15
CA GLN A 588 -22.39 -15.71 0.93
C GLN A 588 -21.63 -14.73 1.83
N ARG A 589 -21.21 -15.19 3.02
CA ARG A 589 -20.30 -14.44 3.90
C ARG A 589 -18.87 -14.56 3.44
N TRP A 590 -18.15 -13.46 3.53
CA TRP A 590 -16.71 -13.37 3.27
C TRP A 590 -16.00 -12.78 4.47
N ALA A 591 -14.77 -13.21 4.79
CA ALA A 591 -14.00 -12.65 5.90
C ALA A 591 -12.64 -12.08 5.48
N MET A 592 -12.34 -10.85 5.92
CA MET A 592 -10.99 -10.32 5.97
C MET A 592 -10.42 -10.59 7.36
N VAL A 593 -9.41 -11.45 7.42
CA VAL A 593 -8.73 -11.83 8.65
C VAL A 593 -7.42 -11.08 8.75
N ILE A 594 -7.26 -10.31 9.83
CA ILE A 594 -6.11 -9.43 10.07
C ILE A 594 -5.41 -9.88 11.35
N ASP A 595 -4.36 -10.67 11.19
CA ASP A 595 -3.54 -11.11 12.31
C ASP A 595 -2.61 -9.97 12.77
N GLU A 596 -2.38 -9.87 14.07
CA GLU A 596 -1.52 -8.86 14.69
C GLU A 596 -1.88 -7.42 14.26
N ILE A 597 -3.17 -7.08 14.31
CA ILE A 597 -3.71 -5.82 13.76
C ILE A 597 -3.02 -4.56 14.33
N ASN A 598 -2.50 -4.62 15.55
CA ASN A 598 -1.78 -3.52 16.19
C ASN A 598 -0.31 -3.37 15.76
N ARG A 599 0.27 -4.31 15.01
CA ARG A 599 1.67 -4.26 14.53
C ARG A 599 1.88 -3.36 13.29
N GLY A 600 0.79 -2.92 12.66
CA GLY A 600 0.80 -1.97 11.54
C GLY A 600 0.20 -0.61 11.91
N ASN A 601 0.49 0.42 11.10
CA ASN A 601 -0.21 1.70 11.23
C ASN A 601 -1.61 1.57 10.60
N ILE A 602 -2.59 1.19 11.41
CA ILE A 602 -3.95 0.85 10.95
C ILE A 602 -4.58 2.02 10.19
N SER A 603 -4.41 3.26 10.66
CA SER A 603 -4.95 4.44 9.98
C SER A 603 -4.36 4.63 8.59
N LYS A 604 -3.05 4.37 8.42
CA LYS A 604 -2.39 4.42 7.11
C LYS A 604 -2.82 3.26 6.21
N ILE A 605 -2.93 2.04 6.75
CA ILE A 605 -3.27 0.83 5.99
C ILE A 605 -4.71 0.88 5.47
N PHE A 606 -5.66 1.25 6.34
CA PHE A 606 -7.06 1.37 5.94
C PHE A 606 -7.31 2.62 5.10
N GLY A 607 -6.52 3.70 5.27
CA GLY A 607 -6.69 4.93 4.49
C GLY A 607 -8.14 5.44 4.54
N GLU A 608 -8.75 5.59 3.36
CA GLU A 608 -10.13 6.02 3.19
C GLU A 608 -11.15 4.97 3.67
N MET A 609 -10.76 3.69 3.77
CA MET A 609 -11.64 2.58 4.16
C MET A 609 -12.10 2.67 5.60
N ILE A 610 -11.39 3.43 6.45
CA ILE A 610 -11.69 3.57 7.87
C ILE A 610 -13.13 4.04 8.12
N THR A 611 -13.73 4.77 7.18
CA THR A 611 -15.13 5.19 7.25
C THR A 611 -16.08 4.12 6.70
N LEU A 612 -15.67 3.39 5.66
CA LEU A 612 -16.51 2.40 4.98
C LEU A 612 -16.67 1.09 5.73
N ILE A 613 -15.77 0.78 6.67
CA ILE A 613 -15.90 -0.42 7.49
C ILE A 613 -17.07 -0.34 8.49
N GLU A 614 -17.66 0.83 8.74
CA GLU A 614 -18.85 0.94 9.59
C GLU A 614 -20.04 0.25 8.92
N GLY A 615 -20.76 -0.60 9.65
CA GLY A 615 -21.77 -1.49 9.06
C GLY A 615 -22.93 -0.76 8.36
N ASP A 616 -23.31 0.42 8.86
CA ASP A 616 -24.35 1.27 8.26
C ASP A 616 -23.89 2.04 7.01
N LYS A 617 -22.59 2.05 6.73
CA LYS A 617 -21.96 2.74 5.59
C LYS A 617 -21.63 1.81 4.43
N ARG A 618 -21.91 0.51 4.58
CA ARG A 618 -21.61 -0.54 3.60
C ARG A 618 -22.68 -0.65 2.51
N ASP A 619 -22.25 -1.17 1.37
CA ASP A 619 -23.15 -1.54 0.27
C ASP A 619 -24.01 -2.73 0.68
N ARG A 620 -25.34 -2.55 0.67
CA ARG A 620 -26.31 -3.55 1.11
C ARG A 620 -26.48 -4.72 0.14
N LEU A 621 -25.95 -4.62 -1.08
CA LEU A 621 -26.07 -5.64 -2.12
C LEU A 621 -27.53 -5.99 -2.51
N ASP A 622 -28.50 -5.12 -2.18
CA ASP A 622 -29.93 -5.29 -2.51
C ASP A 622 -30.32 -4.64 -3.85
N GLY A 623 -29.35 -3.96 -4.48
CA GLY A 623 -29.52 -3.18 -5.71
C GLY A 623 -29.79 -1.70 -5.46
N THR A 624 -29.82 -1.23 -4.21
CA THR A 624 -29.80 0.20 -3.89
C THR A 624 -28.37 0.74 -3.95
N PRO A 625 -28.15 2.02 -4.28
CA PRO A 625 -26.82 2.63 -4.26
C PRO A 625 -26.18 2.51 -2.85
N PRO A 626 -24.85 2.33 -2.76
CA PRO A 626 -24.17 2.27 -1.47
C PRO A 626 -24.40 3.56 -0.66
N SER A 627 -24.59 3.42 0.65
CA SER A 627 -24.83 4.56 1.54
C SER A 627 -23.66 5.54 1.60
N VAL A 628 -22.43 5.04 1.47
CA VAL A 628 -21.21 5.84 1.43
C VAL A 628 -20.25 5.19 0.44
N GLU A 629 -19.65 6.02 -0.42
CA GLU A 629 -18.57 5.62 -1.31
C GLU A 629 -17.41 6.59 -1.16
N VAL A 630 -16.19 6.08 -1.25
CA VAL A 630 -14.98 6.90 -1.30
C VAL A 630 -14.34 6.77 -2.68
N THR A 631 -13.58 7.78 -3.08
CA THR A 631 -12.74 7.72 -4.27
C THR A 631 -11.36 7.23 -3.85
N LEU A 632 -10.89 6.14 -4.44
CA LEU A 632 -9.57 5.58 -4.12
C LEU A 632 -8.44 6.45 -4.69
N ALA A 633 -7.36 6.61 -3.93
CA ALA A 633 -6.29 7.54 -4.25
C ALA A 633 -5.47 7.22 -5.52
N TYR A 634 -5.27 5.95 -5.86
CA TYR A 634 -4.44 5.58 -7.03
C TYR A 634 -5.28 5.47 -8.29
N SER A 635 -6.38 4.71 -8.24
CA SER A 635 -7.24 4.44 -9.40
C SER A 635 -8.23 5.56 -9.70
N GLY A 636 -8.57 6.38 -8.72
CA GLY A 636 -9.68 7.34 -8.84
C GLY A 636 -11.06 6.66 -8.91
N GLU A 637 -11.14 5.33 -8.74
CA GLU A 637 -12.38 4.58 -8.77
C GLU A 637 -13.24 4.86 -7.53
N LYS A 638 -14.57 4.79 -7.71
CA LYS A 638 -15.50 4.75 -6.58
C LYS A 638 -15.46 3.38 -5.92
N PHE A 639 -15.39 3.37 -4.60
CA PHE A 639 -15.33 2.15 -3.82
C PHE A 639 -16.22 2.23 -2.58
N SER A 640 -16.94 1.15 -2.33
CA SER A 640 -17.69 0.85 -1.11
C SER A 640 -17.27 -0.51 -0.54
N VAL A 641 -17.52 -0.76 0.74
CA VAL A 641 -17.33 -2.08 1.35
C VAL A 641 -18.65 -2.86 1.31
N PRO A 642 -18.69 -4.10 0.82
CA PRO A 642 -19.91 -4.91 0.81
C PRO A 642 -20.38 -5.31 2.22
N ALA A 643 -21.69 -5.36 2.43
CA ALA A 643 -22.30 -5.72 3.71
C ALA A 643 -22.13 -7.20 4.09
N ASN A 644 -21.77 -8.08 3.14
CA ASN A 644 -21.49 -9.49 3.39
C ASN A 644 -20.00 -9.79 3.71
N VAL A 645 -19.17 -8.75 3.89
CA VAL A 645 -17.77 -8.89 4.34
C VAL A 645 -17.70 -8.74 5.86
N ASP A 646 -16.99 -9.63 6.55
CA ASP A 646 -16.67 -9.54 7.96
C ASP A 646 -15.19 -9.17 8.12
N ILE A 647 -14.84 -8.37 9.13
CA ILE A 647 -13.46 -8.00 9.42
C ILE A 647 -13.10 -8.54 10.80
N ILE A 648 -12.17 -9.50 10.83
CA ILE A 648 -11.81 -10.22 12.05
C ILE A 648 -10.32 -10.00 12.32
N GLY A 649 -10.01 -9.31 13.41
CA GLY A 649 -8.65 -9.03 13.84
C GLY A 649 -8.19 -9.89 15.03
N THR A 650 -6.89 -10.13 15.14
CA THR A 650 -6.26 -10.60 16.39
C THR A 650 -5.30 -9.54 16.91
N MET A 651 -5.16 -9.44 18.24
CA MET A 651 -4.26 -8.48 18.88
C MET A 651 -3.60 -9.09 20.12
N ASN A 652 -2.27 -9.00 20.18
CA ASN A 652 -1.53 -9.28 21.42
C ASN A 652 -1.46 -8.02 22.28
N THR A 653 -1.83 -8.14 23.55
CA THR A 653 -1.85 -7.02 24.51
C THR A 653 -0.52 -6.78 25.21
N ALA A 654 0.36 -7.79 25.26
CA ALA A 654 1.68 -7.67 25.90
C ALA A 654 2.64 -6.75 25.12
N ASP A 655 2.39 -6.53 23.83
CA ASP A 655 3.24 -5.72 22.95
C ASP A 655 3.06 -4.21 23.19
N ARG A 656 3.64 -3.69 24.28
CA ARG A 656 3.53 -2.28 24.71
C ARG A 656 4.23 -1.26 23.77
N SER A 657 5.09 -1.72 22.87
CA SER A 657 5.83 -0.88 21.90
C SER A 657 5.03 -0.50 20.64
N LEU A 658 3.79 -0.99 20.53
CA LEU A 658 2.92 -0.79 19.38
C LEU A 658 1.94 0.37 19.61
N ALA A 659 1.58 1.07 18.53
CA ALA A 659 0.69 2.22 18.60
C ALA A 659 -0.66 1.83 19.24
N LEU A 660 -1.07 2.59 20.26
CA LEU A 660 -2.42 2.47 20.81
C LEU A 660 -3.43 2.64 19.66
N LEU A 661 -4.35 1.67 19.52
CA LEU A 661 -5.45 1.76 18.57
C LEU A 661 -6.19 3.09 18.76
N ASP A 662 -6.28 3.88 17.69
CA ASP A 662 -7.01 5.14 17.70
C ASP A 662 -8.45 4.90 18.16
N THR A 663 -8.95 5.81 19.02
CA THR A 663 -10.34 5.92 19.42
C THR A 663 -11.33 5.81 18.26
N ALA A 664 -10.97 6.33 17.08
CA ALA A 664 -11.77 6.24 15.88
C ALA A 664 -11.89 4.82 15.32
N LEU A 665 -10.87 3.97 15.47
CA LEU A 665 -10.95 2.55 15.12
C LEU A 665 -11.69 1.78 16.21
N ARG A 666 -11.44 2.12 17.49
CA ARG A 666 -12.06 1.42 18.61
C ARG A 666 -13.59 1.41 18.57
N ARG A 667 -14.22 2.49 18.07
CA ARG A 667 -15.69 2.56 17.89
C ARG A 667 -16.25 1.71 16.74
N ARG A 668 -15.39 1.15 15.88
CA ARG A 668 -15.77 0.43 14.65
C ARG A 668 -15.59 -1.08 14.73
N PHE A 669 -15.02 -1.55 15.83
CA PHE A 669 -14.76 -2.97 16.11
C PHE A 669 -15.32 -3.33 17.48
N ASP A 670 -15.91 -4.53 17.57
CA ASP A 670 -16.16 -5.19 18.84
C ASP A 670 -14.85 -5.77 19.39
N PHE A 671 -14.50 -5.43 20.62
CA PHE A 671 -13.32 -5.96 21.29
C PHE A 671 -13.72 -7.13 22.18
N VAL A 672 -13.29 -8.32 21.81
CA VAL A 672 -13.58 -9.55 22.57
C VAL A 672 -12.31 -10.03 23.27
N PRO A 673 -12.24 -9.93 24.62
CA PRO A 673 -11.08 -10.40 25.36
C PRO A 673 -11.00 -11.92 25.35
N LEU A 674 -9.82 -12.47 25.03
CA LEU A 674 -9.46 -13.86 25.19
C LEU A 674 -8.35 -13.94 26.23
N MET A 675 -8.75 -14.15 27.48
CA MET A 675 -7.88 -14.30 28.65
C MET A 675 -7.46 -15.77 28.84
N PRO A 676 -6.41 -16.05 29.62
CA PRO A 676 -6.10 -17.43 30.02
C PRO A 676 -7.31 -18.10 30.68
N ASP A 677 -7.58 -19.34 30.32
CA ASP A 677 -8.75 -20.09 30.78
C ASP A 677 -8.27 -21.29 31.58
N THR A 678 -8.44 -21.18 32.90
CA THR A 678 -8.05 -22.17 33.90
C THR A 678 -9.27 -22.74 34.63
N ARG A 679 -10.46 -22.66 34.00
CA ARG A 679 -11.69 -23.27 34.53
C ARG A 679 -11.51 -24.78 34.70
N ALA A 680 -12.12 -25.33 35.75
CA ALA A 680 -11.98 -26.74 36.10
C ALA A 680 -12.83 -27.69 35.23
N GLU A 681 -13.94 -27.18 34.71
CA GLU A 681 -14.92 -27.95 33.94
C GLU A 681 -15.30 -27.20 32.67
N LYS A 682 -15.58 -27.97 31.61
CA LYS A 682 -16.11 -27.41 30.37
C LYS A 682 -17.51 -26.86 30.58
N VAL A 683 -17.78 -25.70 29.99
CA VAL A 683 -19.11 -25.12 29.87
C VAL A 683 -19.80 -25.78 28.67
N PRO A 684 -20.97 -26.45 28.84
CA PRO A 684 -21.63 -27.17 27.75
C PRO A 684 -21.97 -26.32 26.52
N ALA A 685 -22.19 -25.01 26.71
CA ALA A 685 -22.49 -24.06 25.63
C ALA A 685 -21.23 -23.52 24.91
N GLU A 686 -20.02 -23.78 25.42
CA GLU A 686 -18.74 -23.30 24.88
C GLU A 686 -17.81 -24.50 24.65
N LEU A 687 -17.77 -25.05 23.43
CA LEU A 687 -17.05 -26.29 23.11
C LEU A 687 -15.56 -26.27 23.52
N ASP A 688 -14.96 -25.09 23.44
CA ASP A 688 -13.53 -24.81 23.65
C ASP A 688 -13.22 -24.21 25.03
N SER A 689 -14.22 -24.13 25.91
CA SER A 689 -14.01 -23.73 27.29
C SER A 689 -13.16 -24.73 28.07
N ALA A 690 -12.48 -24.23 29.10
CA ALA A 690 -11.67 -25.02 30.03
C ALA A 690 -10.68 -25.98 29.32
N PRO A 691 -9.78 -25.46 28.46
CA PRO A 691 -8.91 -26.28 27.61
C PRO A 691 -7.90 -27.14 28.39
N LEU A 692 -7.69 -26.85 29.68
CA LEU A 692 -6.82 -27.61 30.58
C LEU A 692 -7.61 -28.46 31.60
N ALA A 693 -8.94 -28.56 31.48
CA ALA A 693 -9.78 -29.34 32.39
C ALA A 693 -9.32 -30.81 32.41
N GLY A 694 -9.02 -31.32 33.61
CA GLY A 694 -8.54 -32.69 33.82
C GLY A 694 -7.13 -32.98 33.31
N LEU A 695 -6.39 -31.98 32.79
CA LEU A 695 -5.03 -32.18 32.30
C LEU A 695 -4.05 -32.28 33.46
N VAL A 696 -3.56 -33.50 33.69
CA VAL A 696 -2.53 -33.79 34.69
C VAL A 696 -1.31 -34.46 34.05
N VAL A 697 -0.15 -34.20 34.65
CA VAL A 697 1.10 -34.91 34.36
C VAL A 697 1.44 -35.78 35.57
N LYS A 698 1.40 -37.09 35.40
CA LYS A 698 1.73 -38.04 36.46
C LYS A 698 3.23 -38.36 36.41
N THR A 699 3.82 -38.44 37.58
CA THR A 699 5.23 -38.79 37.77
C THR A 699 5.34 -39.74 38.98
N GLU A 700 6.46 -40.42 39.14
CA GLU A 700 6.69 -41.30 40.30
C GLU A 700 6.62 -40.54 41.65
N ALA A 701 6.96 -39.25 41.64
CA ALA A 701 7.00 -38.40 42.84
C ALA A 701 5.71 -37.61 43.10
N GLY A 702 4.71 -37.65 42.21
CA GLY A 702 3.46 -36.91 42.39
C GLY A 702 2.72 -36.59 41.09
N VAL A 703 1.57 -35.90 41.24
CA VAL A 703 0.71 -35.48 40.14
C VAL A 703 0.77 -33.96 39.99
N ILE A 704 1.12 -33.49 38.81
CA ILE A 704 1.16 -32.06 38.48
C ILE A 704 -0.17 -31.68 37.83
N ASP A 705 -0.97 -30.87 38.52
CA ASP A 705 -2.15 -30.22 37.94
C ASP A 705 -1.70 -28.98 37.15
N VAL A 706 -1.74 -29.10 35.82
CA VAL A 706 -1.27 -28.06 34.90
C VAL A 706 -2.14 -26.80 34.97
N ARG A 707 -3.45 -26.98 35.23
CA ARG A 707 -4.42 -25.90 35.34
C ARG A 707 -4.15 -25.06 36.59
N LEU A 708 -4.00 -25.70 37.77
CA LEU A 708 -3.68 -25.00 39.02
C LEU A 708 -2.32 -24.30 38.98
N MET A 709 -1.34 -24.95 38.34
CA MET A 709 -0.01 -24.36 38.15
C MET A 709 -0.09 -23.07 37.31
N LEU A 710 -0.77 -23.10 36.16
CA LEU A 710 -0.93 -21.92 35.31
C LEU A 710 -1.74 -20.82 35.99
N GLU A 711 -2.82 -21.18 36.70
CA GLU A 711 -3.65 -20.26 37.48
C GLU A 711 -2.79 -19.48 38.48
N ARG A 712 -1.94 -20.17 39.26
CA ARG A 712 -1.08 -19.53 40.26
C ARG A 712 0.07 -18.73 39.68
N ILE A 713 0.61 -19.15 38.54
CA ILE A 713 1.58 -18.34 37.80
C ILE A 713 0.93 -17.02 37.39
N ASN A 714 -0.26 -17.07 36.79
CA ASN A 714 -0.96 -15.89 36.32
C ASN A 714 -1.43 -14.96 37.44
N ASP A 715 -1.94 -15.49 38.56
CA ASP A 715 -2.28 -14.69 39.76
C ASP A 715 -1.08 -13.81 40.20
N ARG A 716 0.13 -14.37 40.13
CA ARG A 716 1.37 -13.69 40.54
C ARG A 716 1.87 -12.73 39.49
N ILE A 717 1.78 -13.07 38.20
CA ILE A 717 2.11 -12.15 37.11
C ILE A 717 1.19 -10.93 37.16
N GLU A 718 -0.12 -11.13 37.32
CA GLU A 718 -1.09 -10.03 37.40
C GLU A 718 -0.82 -9.11 38.60
N ALA A 719 -0.43 -9.68 39.74
CA ALA A 719 -0.06 -8.91 40.93
C ALA A 719 1.28 -8.15 40.80
N LEU A 720 2.26 -8.70 40.08
CA LEU A 720 3.61 -8.14 39.95
C LEU A 720 3.79 -7.28 38.68
N TYR A 721 2.91 -7.42 37.70
CA TYR A 721 3.00 -6.80 36.39
C TYR A 721 1.63 -6.23 35.96
N ASP A 722 0.85 -6.99 35.20
CA ASP A 722 -0.55 -6.69 34.84
C ASP A 722 -1.23 -7.95 34.27
N ARG A 723 -2.54 -7.84 33.99
CA ARG A 723 -3.34 -8.92 33.39
C ARG A 723 -2.99 -9.22 31.91
N ASP A 724 -2.41 -8.26 31.21
CA ASP A 724 -2.15 -8.32 29.76
C ASP A 724 -0.87 -9.12 29.43
N HIS A 725 -0.06 -9.42 30.46
CA HIS A 725 1.14 -10.26 30.43
C HIS A 725 0.91 -11.66 31.02
N CYS A 726 -0.33 -12.03 31.37
CA CYS A 726 -0.60 -13.39 31.82
C CYS A 726 -0.25 -14.42 30.72
N ILE A 727 0.14 -15.63 31.12
CA ILE A 727 0.49 -16.70 30.20
C ILE A 727 -0.76 -17.47 29.79
N GLY A 728 -0.97 -17.63 28.49
CA GLY A 728 -2.12 -18.35 27.98
C GLY A 728 -2.00 -19.88 28.03
N HIS A 729 -3.16 -20.55 27.98
CA HIS A 729 -3.26 -22.00 28.10
C HIS A 729 -2.71 -22.79 26.89
N ALA A 730 -2.58 -22.17 25.71
CA ALA A 730 -2.17 -22.83 24.47
C ALA A 730 -0.75 -23.39 24.52
N TYR A 731 0.13 -22.88 25.39
CA TYR A 731 1.45 -23.47 25.62
C TYR A 731 1.37 -24.91 26.15
N PHE A 732 0.27 -25.24 26.84
CA PHE A 732 0.11 -26.50 27.57
C PHE A 732 -0.89 -27.47 26.92
N THR A 733 -1.75 -27.01 26.01
CA THR A 733 -2.77 -27.87 25.37
C THR A 733 -2.17 -29.04 24.60
N GLY A 734 -0.95 -28.90 24.08
CA GLY A 734 -0.21 -29.98 23.42
C GLY A 734 0.05 -31.20 24.31
N LEU A 735 0.12 -31.02 25.64
CA LEU A 735 0.35 -32.11 26.59
C LEU A 735 -0.77 -33.16 26.57
N ALA A 736 -2.00 -32.75 26.27
CA ALA A 736 -3.15 -33.65 26.16
C ALA A 736 -3.00 -34.67 25.02
N LYS A 737 -2.19 -34.37 24.00
CA LYS A 737 -1.94 -35.25 22.85
C LYS A 737 -0.86 -36.29 23.11
N VAL A 738 -0.05 -36.11 24.16
CA VAL A 738 1.05 -37.02 24.50
C VAL A 738 0.49 -38.22 25.27
N GLN A 739 0.59 -39.42 24.67
CA GLN A 739 0.00 -40.64 25.23
C GLN A 739 0.79 -41.20 26.42
N ASN A 740 2.13 -41.16 26.35
CA ASN A 740 3.01 -41.68 27.38
C ASN A 740 3.22 -40.66 28.52
N GLU A 741 3.08 -41.10 29.78
CA GLU A 741 3.19 -40.22 30.96
C GLU A 741 4.61 -39.67 31.17
N ALA A 742 5.66 -40.48 30.94
CA ALA A 742 7.06 -40.05 31.06
C ALA A 742 7.42 -39.02 29.98
N ASP A 743 6.99 -39.25 28.75
CA ASP A 743 7.19 -38.30 27.65
C ASP A 743 6.44 -37.00 27.91
N ARG A 744 5.23 -37.07 28.50
CA ARG A 744 4.44 -35.88 28.84
C ARG A 744 5.16 -35.00 29.85
N PHE A 745 5.84 -35.56 30.84
CA PHE A 745 6.65 -34.79 31.78
C PHE A 745 7.87 -34.17 31.09
N GLY A 746 8.56 -34.90 30.22
CA GLY A 746 9.64 -34.35 29.40
C GLY A 746 9.20 -33.17 28.52
N VAL A 747 8.01 -33.25 27.92
CA VAL A 747 7.42 -32.15 27.14
C VAL A 747 7.07 -30.96 28.03
N LEU A 748 6.51 -31.17 29.23
CA LEU A 748 6.25 -30.08 30.19
C LEU A 748 7.55 -29.36 30.58
N ALA A 749 8.61 -30.11 30.85
CA ALA A 749 9.92 -29.55 31.16
C ALA A 749 10.49 -28.73 30.00
N ALA A 750 10.35 -29.22 28.76
CA ALA A 750 10.75 -28.48 27.57
C ALA A 750 9.93 -27.20 27.36
N ILE A 751 8.62 -27.22 27.65
CA ILE A 751 7.76 -26.03 27.61
C ILE A 751 8.27 -24.99 28.61
N PHE A 752 8.56 -25.40 29.85
CA PHE A 752 9.07 -24.48 30.87
C PHE A 752 10.41 -23.85 30.47
N ARG A 753 11.36 -24.69 30.06
CA ARG A 753 12.72 -24.28 29.71
C ARG A 753 12.78 -23.37 28.50
N ASN A 754 12.03 -23.70 27.44
CA ASN A 754 12.21 -23.07 26.13
C ASN A 754 11.15 -22.01 25.83
N ARG A 755 10.05 -21.95 26.58
CA ARG A 755 8.94 -21.03 26.32
C ARG A 755 8.57 -20.19 27.54
N ILE A 756 8.31 -20.81 28.70
CA ILE A 756 7.79 -20.09 29.87
C ILE A 756 8.85 -19.22 30.53
N LEU A 757 10.05 -19.76 30.81
CA LEU A 757 11.11 -18.98 31.44
C LEU A 757 11.64 -17.86 30.55
N PRO A 758 11.99 -18.09 29.27
CA PRO A 758 12.39 -17.00 28.38
C PRO A 758 11.34 -15.89 28.28
N LEU A 759 10.05 -16.24 28.26
CA LEU A 759 8.96 -15.26 28.27
C LEU A 759 8.92 -14.44 29.57
N MET A 760 9.13 -15.10 30.73
CA MET A 760 9.21 -14.41 32.02
C MET A 760 10.46 -13.51 32.12
N GLU A 761 11.59 -13.93 31.54
CA GLU A 761 12.81 -13.11 31.46
C GLU A 761 12.57 -11.84 30.65
N GLU A 762 11.78 -11.91 29.58
CA GLU A 762 11.36 -10.75 28.80
C GLU A 762 10.42 -9.83 29.60
N TYR A 763 9.42 -10.39 30.29
CA TYR A 763 8.48 -9.62 31.10
C TYR A 763 9.13 -8.90 32.28
N PHE A 764 10.03 -9.60 32.97
CA PHE A 764 10.74 -9.10 34.15
C PHE A 764 12.20 -8.79 33.81
N PHE A 765 12.43 -7.98 32.77
CA PHE A 765 13.76 -7.62 32.26
C PHE A 765 14.77 -7.30 33.40
N GLU A 766 15.82 -8.11 33.51
CA GLU A 766 16.86 -8.10 34.57
C GLU A 766 16.38 -8.31 36.03
N ASP A 767 15.11 -8.65 36.28
CA ASP A 767 14.52 -8.81 37.63
C ASP A 767 14.16 -10.27 37.95
N TRP A 768 15.19 -11.09 38.10
CA TRP A 768 15.10 -12.52 38.47
C TRP A 768 14.39 -12.77 39.81
N ARG A 769 14.34 -11.77 40.70
CA ARG A 769 13.61 -11.87 41.97
C ARG A 769 12.11 -12.01 41.72
N LYS A 770 11.55 -11.27 40.78
CA LYS A 770 10.13 -11.40 40.41
C LYS A 770 9.84 -12.75 39.78
N ILE A 771 10.73 -13.27 38.93
CA ILE A 771 10.59 -14.62 38.35
C ILE A 771 10.54 -15.67 39.46
N ARG A 772 11.43 -15.59 40.46
CA ARG A 772 11.39 -16.46 41.66
C ARG A 772 10.07 -16.39 42.40
N LEU A 773 9.53 -15.19 42.60
CA LEU A 773 8.22 -15.01 43.25
C LEU A 773 7.10 -15.65 42.43
N VAL A 774 7.09 -15.44 41.11
CA VAL A 774 6.09 -16.04 40.19
C VAL A 774 6.13 -17.57 40.25
N LEU A 775 7.31 -18.17 40.26
CA LEU A 775 7.51 -19.62 40.34
C LEU A 775 7.47 -20.20 41.77
N ALA A 776 7.21 -19.36 42.78
CA ALA A 776 7.28 -19.69 44.20
C ALA A 776 8.61 -20.30 44.65
N ASP A 777 9.71 -20.03 43.96
CA ASP A 777 11.03 -20.57 44.33
C ASP A 777 11.43 -20.14 45.75
N ASN A 778 11.00 -18.96 46.20
CA ASN A 778 11.23 -18.47 47.55
C ASN A 778 10.45 -19.25 48.64
N GLN A 779 9.47 -20.08 48.27
CA GLN A 779 8.66 -20.87 49.19
C GLN A 779 9.07 -22.35 49.19
N LYS A 780 9.93 -22.78 48.27
CA LYS A 780 10.38 -24.16 48.14
C LYS A 780 11.55 -24.43 49.10
N ALA A 781 11.36 -25.41 49.99
CA ALA A 781 12.33 -25.76 51.03
C ALA A 781 13.62 -26.40 50.47
N ASN A 782 13.51 -27.19 49.41
CA ASN A 782 14.66 -27.82 48.76
C ASN A 782 15.16 -26.95 47.60
N ALA A 783 16.44 -26.59 47.62
CA ALA A 783 17.07 -25.83 46.55
C ALA A 783 17.04 -26.55 45.19
N ALA A 784 16.92 -27.88 45.15
CA ALA A 784 16.75 -28.65 43.91
C ALA A 784 15.41 -28.40 43.21
N ASP A 785 14.39 -27.93 43.94
CA ASP A 785 13.06 -27.67 43.38
C ASP A 785 12.91 -26.21 42.89
N GLN A 786 13.90 -25.36 43.17
CA GLN A 786 13.91 -23.96 42.75
C GLN A 786 14.41 -23.85 41.31
N PHE A 787 13.62 -23.26 40.40
CA PHE A 787 14.04 -23.05 39.01
C PHE A 787 15.15 -22.01 38.90
N ILE A 788 15.07 -20.95 39.72
CA ILE A 788 16.08 -19.90 39.82
C ILE A 788 16.70 -19.93 41.23
N ARG A 789 18.01 -20.19 41.30
CA ARG A 789 18.76 -20.14 42.54
C ARG A 789 19.41 -18.77 42.73
N GLU A 790 19.46 -18.38 44.00
CA GLU A 790 20.24 -17.25 44.47
C GLU A 790 21.60 -17.77 44.93
N THR A 791 22.69 -17.22 44.37
CA THR A 791 24.04 -17.68 44.73
C THR A 791 24.36 -17.24 46.16
N ALA A 792 24.52 -18.20 47.07
CA ALA A 792 24.81 -17.94 48.48
C ALA A 792 26.25 -17.43 48.72
N ASP A 793 27.19 -17.76 47.82
CA ASP A 793 28.61 -17.46 47.95
C ASP A 793 29.00 -16.09 47.36
N HIS A 794 28.06 -15.15 47.27
CA HIS A 794 28.29 -13.86 46.60
C HIS A 794 29.49 -13.09 47.17
N ASP A 795 29.63 -13.03 48.49
CA ASP A 795 30.73 -12.29 49.14
C ASP A 795 32.08 -13.01 49.02
N GLN A 796 32.06 -14.34 48.98
CA GLN A 796 33.27 -15.16 48.82
C GLN A 796 33.77 -15.10 47.36
N ASP A 797 32.86 -15.17 46.39
CA ASP A 797 33.12 -14.92 44.96
C ASP A 797 33.68 -13.52 44.72
N LEU A 798 33.14 -12.49 45.38
CA LEU A 798 33.62 -11.11 45.25
C LEU A 798 35.03 -10.94 45.83
N SER A 799 35.31 -11.58 46.96
CA SER A 799 36.62 -11.58 47.60
C SER A 799 37.67 -12.34 46.76
N GLU A 800 37.30 -13.46 46.13
CA GLU A 800 38.19 -14.17 45.19
C GLU A 800 38.41 -13.38 43.89
N LEU A 801 37.39 -12.69 43.38
CA LEU A 801 37.45 -11.98 42.10
C LEU A 801 38.17 -10.62 42.21
N PHE A 802 37.98 -9.90 43.31
CA PHE A 802 38.49 -8.53 43.51
C PHE A 802 39.53 -8.41 44.65
N GLY A 803 39.80 -9.50 45.38
CA GLY A 803 40.67 -9.51 46.56
C GLY A 803 39.96 -9.11 47.85
N ASN A 804 40.57 -9.42 49.00
CA ASN A 804 39.96 -9.23 50.33
C ASN A 804 39.85 -7.75 50.79
N ASP A 805 40.35 -6.79 50.01
CA ASP A 805 40.34 -5.34 50.33
C ASP A 805 39.70 -4.53 49.18
N HIS A 806 38.63 -5.08 48.60
CA HIS A 806 38.00 -4.54 47.39
C HIS A 806 37.17 -3.26 47.62
N GLY A 807 36.85 -2.90 48.87
CA GLY A 807 36.09 -1.69 49.21
C GLY A 807 34.64 -1.62 48.68
N LEU A 808 34.14 -2.70 48.06
CA LEU A 808 32.80 -2.81 47.48
C LEU A 808 31.66 -2.75 48.51
N ASP A 809 31.94 -2.85 49.81
CA ASP A 809 30.95 -2.67 50.90
C ASP A 809 30.27 -1.29 50.87
N SER A 810 30.86 -0.33 50.16
CA SER A 810 30.32 1.02 49.93
C SER A 810 29.39 1.15 48.71
N TYR A 811 29.25 0.08 47.90
CA TYR A 811 28.40 0.01 46.71
C TYR A 811 27.31 -1.06 46.91
N ALA A 812 26.12 -0.84 46.33
CA ALA A 812 25.09 -1.88 46.31
C ALA A 812 25.50 -3.00 45.36
N THR A 813 26.05 -4.10 45.88
CA THR A 813 26.38 -5.30 45.11
C THR A 813 25.11 -5.99 44.62
N ARG A 814 25.07 -6.36 43.34
CA ARG A 814 23.91 -7.05 42.74
C ARG A 814 24.04 -8.55 43.00
N GLN A 815 23.07 -9.11 43.71
CA GLN A 815 22.96 -10.57 43.89
C GLN A 815 22.92 -11.28 42.53
N ARG A 816 23.67 -12.38 42.43
CA ARG A 816 23.70 -13.24 41.24
C ARG A 816 22.60 -14.28 41.31
N TYR A 817 21.88 -14.44 40.21
CA TYR A 817 20.88 -15.48 40.00
C TYR A 817 21.35 -16.42 38.90
N SER A 818 21.04 -17.71 39.04
CA SER A 818 21.33 -18.71 38.01
C SER A 818 20.18 -19.70 37.85
N LEU A 819 20.01 -20.16 36.61
CA LEU A 819 19.07 -21.23 36.28
C LEU A 819 19.55 -22.55 36.91
N GLN A 820 18.63 -23.27 37.55
CA GLN A 820 18.89 -24.59 38.09
C GLN A 820 18.39 -25.66 37.13
N GLU A 821 19.29 -26.20 36.32
CA GLU A 821 18.98 -27.19 35.30
C GLU A 821 18.32 -28.46 35.87
N SER A 822 18.70 -28.87 37.09
CA SER A 822 18.09 -30.05 37.71
C SER A 822 16.61 -29.86 38.07
N ALA A 823 16.14 -28.62 38.27
CA ALA A 823 14.75 -28.34 38.68
C ALA A 823 13.74 -28.71 37.58
N PHE A 824 14.11 -28.61 36.30
CA PHE A 824 13.22 -28.97 35.19
C PHE A 824 12.79 -30.43 35.20
N THR A 825 13.62 -31.32 35.77
CA THR A 825 13.33 -32.74 35.90
C THR A 825 12.79 -33.13 37.27
N GLN A 826 12.57 -32.16 38.18
CA GLN A 826 11.96 -32.41 39.50
C GLN A 826 10.45 -32.14 39.48
N PRO A 827 9.59 -33.14 39.72
CA PRO A 827 8.14 -32.92 39.78
C PRO A 827 7.73 -31.93 40.89
N MET A 828 8.46 -31.93 42.01
CA MET A 828 8.22 -31.01 43.14
C MET A 828 8.47 -29.54 42.80
N ALA A 829 9.31 -29.25 41.80
CA ALA A 829 9.51 -27.88 41.30
C ALA A 829 8.22 -27.29 40.73
N TYR A 830 7.40 -28.10 40.06
CA TYR A 830 6.12 -27.69 39.46
C TYR A 830 4.98 -27.72 40.48
N ILE A 831 4.93 -28.76 41.33
CA ILE A 831 3.92 -28.90 42.38
C ILE A 831 4.03 -27.74 43.38
N GLY A 832 5.25 -27.37 43.77
CA GLY A 832 5.53 -26.26 44.67
C GLY A 832 5.11 -24.88 44.15
N ILE A 833 4.75 -24.75 42.86
CA ILE A 833 4.21 -23.50 42.31
C ILE A 833 2.84 -23.19 42.93
N TYR A 834 1.98 -24.20 43.13
CA TYR A 834 0.59 -24.00 43.54
C TYR A 834 0.21 -24.63 44.88
N GLN A 835 1.02 -25.55 45.42
CA GLN A 835 0.85 -26.06 46.77
C GLN A 835 1.50 -25.13 47.79
N ARG A 836 0.77 -24.76 48.85
CA ARG A 836 1.34 -24.04 49.99
C ARG A 836 2.11 -25.03 50.86
N ASN A 837 3.38 -24.76 51.13
CA ASN A 837 4.07 -25.37 52.26
C ASN A 837 3.39 -24.82 53.53
N SER A 838 2.61 -25.67 54.20
CA SER A 838 2.00 -25.41 55.49
C SER A 838 3.03 -25.26 56.60
#